data_AF-A0A5C6BGP5-F1
#
_entry.id   AF-A0A5C6BGP5-F1
#
_cell.length_a   1.000
_cell.length_b   1.000
_cell.length_c   1.000
_cell.angle_alpha   90.00
_cell.angle_beta   90.00
_cell.angle_gamma   90.00
#
_symmetry.space_group_name_H-M   'P 1'
#
loop_
_entity.id
_entity.type
_entity.pdbx_description
1 polymer ?
#
loop_
_entity_poly.entity_id
_entity_poly.type
_entity_poly.pdbx_seq_one_letter_code
_entity_poly.pdbx_strand_id
1 'polypeptide(L)'
;MSIDTYAICPCGSGKKIKFCKCKDSVHELDRVMTMIEGGQLVPALDRLASILEQHPDAAWALAVRGRLLMDLREYGGLTENAERFSRLQPSNPLALTQSAAAAMFSQDLGKATELMLEALTESGQNVDSFVLDVASLLSYGLAGNGILLTARIYATLAFVSEGYEGSKIAANVLQQINRDPAVNLLAKVMPEPLPRPDDVDWAERFDEATLLLANNKIALAENKLESLQRVAPLQPAVLSGLLTCALWRGDYEKQIDLLEKLSQCETLSADERARFLATSFVVGPDAAPVSVEKRSLKADVESLDETIMALSSHARFADLPPEFLQQLKGDSEIGPRAAFQLLDRDPPAADGIPSDLDQVPESIGLVTLYGRETDRAARVEVVGVSAQSEQLAREQLGLALPGLHFESEREGTLPLHYEAMIQPGGLKITDSEAFDRLQQDLFKSRAVAKLSETALPLLGDQSLKDAAGDDSKWLQRAALIRYIEGEDALIARDENLVDRLCEIGDRPVPETITPQGDDVENIPAYDLNRIDPVGVDIENLIYLIQRAQQVSAAKIGRRASRRLLEMDLSEQGELAGAKLVAYSFLMQSATNSEEAIENLEAAKAYAKKQSISTASLLLAEVPLRLRAGDGEKFQECVQTIAREHGQDPEVMGRLQQLLMQFGLIRPDGSPVQAPRGASPQADSGGLWTPGGGNAPAPAAGASGGQAPPAAAPSKLWVPGMD
;
A
#
# COMPACT_ATOMS: atom_id res chain seq x y z
N MET A 1 6.32 42.77 8.20
CA MET A 1 6.24 43.77 7.11
C MET A 1 4.77 44.06 6.89
N SER A 2 4.36 45.27 6.49
CA SER A 2 2.93 45.55 6.26
C SER A 2 2.41 44.76 5.06
N ILE A 3 1.25 44.11 5.20
CA ILE A 3 0.61 43.33 4.13
C ILE A 3 0.45 44.14 2.84
N ASP A 4 0.80 43.55 1.70
CA ASP A 4 0.64 44.19 0.40
C ASP A 4 -0.85 44.26 0.02
N THR A 5 -1.40 45.47 -0.06
CA THR A 5 -2.80 45.68 -0.47
C THR A 5 -3.12 45.23 -1.90
N TYR A 6 -2.11 44.98 -2.74
CA TYR A 6 -2.25 44.40 -4.07
C TYR A 6 -2.15 42.86 -4.09
N ALA A 7 -1.85 42.22 -2.95
CA ALA A 7 -1.96 40.77 -2.81
C ALA A 7 -3.42 40.31 -2.90
N ILE A 8 -3.62 39.04 -3.26
CA ILE A 8 -4.95 38.40 -3.25
C ILE A 8 -5.47 38.38 -1.81
N CYS A 9 -6.75 38.70 -1.64
CA CYS A 9 -7.36 38.76 -0.33
C CYS A 9 -7.53 37.34 0.25
N PRO A 10 -7.09 37.10 1.51
CA PRO A 10 -7.16 35.79 2.15
C PRO A 10 -8.60 35.34 2.50
N CYS A 11 -9.62 36.15 2.17
CA CYS A 11 -11.01 35.73 2.31
C CYS A 11 -11.49 34.76 1.21
N GLY A 12 -10.64 34.41 0.24
CA GLY A 12 -11.02 33.48 -0.83
C GLY A 12 -11.87 34.07 -1.94
N SER A 13 -12.05 35.40 -1.99
CA SER A 13 -12.88 36.05 -3.02
C SER A 13 -12.23 36.16 -4.41
N GLY A 14 -10.97 35.76 -4.56
CA GLY A 14 -10.16 35.95 -5.77
C GLY A 14 -9.78 37.40 -6.08
N LYS A 15 -10.26 38.39 -5.30
CA LYS A 15 -9.96 39.82 -5.48
C LYS A 15 -8.72 40.23 -4.71
N LYS A 16 -7.96 41.19 -5.23
CA LYS A 16 -6.90 41.86 -4.45
C LYS A 16 -7.50 42.59 -3.25
N ILE A 17 -6.78 42.68 -2.14
CA ILE A 17 -7.26 43.28 -0.88
C ILE A 17 -7.86 44.67 -1.12
N LYS A 18 -7.19 45.54 -1.89
CA LYS A 18 -7.66 46.89 -2.25
C LYS A 18 -9.06 46.91 -2.89
N PHE A 19 -9.42 45.86 -3.63
CA PHE A 19 -10.71 45.72 -4.33
C PHE A 19 -11.70 44.80 -3.60
N CYS A 20 -11.32 44.27 -2.44
CA CYS A 20 -12.15 43.43 -1.61
C CYS A 20 -12.87 44.24 -0.52
N LYS A 21 -13.99 43.72 -0.02
CA LYS A 21 -14.67 44.28 1.17
C LYS A 21 -13.78 44.26 2.41
N CYS A 22 -12.76 43.39 2.46
CA CYS A 22 -11.84 43.26 3.58
C CYS A 22 -10.77 44.36 3.66
N LYS A 23 -10.73 45.31 2.71
CA LYS A 23 -9.76 46.43 2.70
C LYS A 23 -9.80 47.26 3.99
N ASP A 24 -10.94 47.34 4.64
CA ASP A 24 -11.15 48.14 5.85
C ASP A 24 -10.56 47.44 7.09
N SER A 25 -10.19 46.16 6.98
CA SER A 25 -9.60 45.34 8.05
C SER A 25 -8.09 45.12 7.92
N VAL A 26 -7.40 45.85 7.02
CA VAL A 26 -5.97 45.62 6.70
C VAL A 26 -5.08 45.62 7.95
N HIS A 27 -5.31 46.52 8.91
CA HIS A 27 -4.54 46.57 10.16
C HIS A 27 -4.75 45.36 11.07
N GLU A 28 -5.98 44.84 11.15
CA GLU A 28 -6.27 43.63 11.93
C GLU A 28 -5.72 42.39 11.23
N LEU A 29 -5.83 42.34 9.91
CA LEU A 29 -5.27 41.28 9.09
C LEU A 29 -3.75 41.19 9.24
N ASP A 30 -3.05 42.32 9.15
CA ASP A 30 -1.59 42.42 9.31
C ASP A 30 -1.12 41.92 10.69
N ARG A 31 -1.86 42.28 11.75
CA ARG A 31 -1.58 41.81 13.12
C ARG A 31 -1.75 40.30 13.23
N VAL A 32 -2.87 39.75 12.75
CA VAL A 32 -3.13 38.31 12.81
C VAL A 32 -2.09 37.54 12.01
N MET A 33 -1.75 37.97 10.79
CA MET A 33 -0.74 37.30 9.98
C MET A 33 0.64 37.34 10.63
N THR A 34 1.02 38.47 11.23
CA THR A 34 2.29 38.58 12.00
C THR A 34 2.32 37.61 13.18
N MET A 35 1.20 37.41 13.87
CA MET A 35 1.10 36.43 14.96
C MET A 35 1.27 35.00 14.46
N ILE A 36 0.65 34.65 13.33
CA ILE A 36 0.78 33.33 12.70
C ILE A 36 2.21 33.07 12.24
N GLU A 37 2.82 34.03 11.53
CA GLU A 37 4.23 33.97 11.11
C GLU A 37 5.18 33.85 12.30
N GLY A 38 4.83 34.47 13.44
CA GLY A 38 5.57 34.36 14.70
C GLY A 38 5.30 33.08 15.50
N GLY A 39 4.52 32.11 14.98
CA GLY A 39 4.18 30.85 15.64
C GLY A 39 3.15 30.97 16.78
N GLN A 40 2.51 32.12 16.93
CA GLN A 40 1.54 32.39 18.01
C GLN A 40 0.11 31.98 17.59
N LEU A 41 -0.11 30.69 17.33
CA LEU A 41 -1.37 30.18 16.75
C LEU A 41 -2.58 30.33 17.68
N VAL A 42 -2.44 29.97 18.97
CA VAL A 42 -3.53 30.09 19.96
C VAL A 42 -3.92 31.56 20.20
N PRO A 43 -2.98 32.49 20.45
CA PRO A 43 -3.30 33.92 20.53
C PRO A 43 -3.95 34.48 19.24
N ALA A 44 -3.54 33.98 18.06
CA ALA A 44 -4.14 34.40 16.79
C ALA A 44 -5.61 33.93 16.71
N LEU A 45 -5.92 32.71 17.16
CA LEU A 45 -7.30 32.21 17.25
C LEU A 45 -8.16 33.04 18.20
N ASP A 46 -7.65 33.40 19.38
CA ASP A 46 -8.37 34.25 20.34
C ASP A 46 -8.66 35.63 19.73
N ARG A 47 -7.67 36.21 19.02
CA ARG A 47 -7.85 37.48 18.32
C ARG A 47 -8.91 37.38 17.23
N LEU A 48 -8.90 36.32 16.44
CA LEU A 48 -9.90 36.04 15.42
C LEU A 48 -11.30 35.86 16.02
N ALA A 49 -11.42 35.21 17.19
CA ALA A 49 -12.68 35.10 17.92
C ALA A 49 -13.23 36.48 18.28
N SER A 50 -12.41 37.34 18.88
CA SER A 50 -12.79 38.70 19.26
C SER A 50 -13.19 39.57 18.05
N ILE A 51 -12.50 39.41 16.93
CA ILE A 51 -12.87 40.08 15.67
C ILE A 51 -14.25 39.61 15.20
N LEU A 52 -14.55 38.31 15.28
CA LEU A 52 -15.82 37.73 14.85
C LEU A 52 -17.00 38.01 15.81
N GLU A 53 -16.72 38.45 17.04
CA GLU A 53 -17.74 39.01 17.95
C GLU A 53 -18.12 40.43 17.53
N GLN A 54 -17.14 41.26 17.17
CA GLN A 54 -17.34 42.66 16.79
C GLN A 54 -17.82 42.82 15.34
N HIS A 55 -17.34 41.95 14.45
CA HIS A 55 -17.61 41.93 13.02
C HIS A 55 -18.01 40.51 12.59
N PRO A 56 -19.28 40.12 12.83
CA PRO A 56 -19.70 38.74 12.63
C PRO A 56 -19.64 38.22 11.19
N ASP A 57 -19.58 39.11 10.22
CA ASP A 57 -19.56 38.87 8.78
C ASP A 57 -18.16 38.99 8.16
N ALA A 58 -17.10 39.09 8.98
CA ALA A 58 -15.72 39.19 8.53
C ALA A 58 -15.22 37.87 7.88
N ALA A 59 -15.49 37.70 6.58
CA ALA A 59 -15.14 36.49 5.82
C ALA A 59 -13.63 36.13 5.87
N TRP A 60 -12.73 37.12 5.88
CA TRP A 60 -11.30 36.86 6.00
C TRP A 60 -10.94 36.23 7.36
N ALA A 61 -11.63 36.61 8.43
CA ALA A 61 -11.40 36.08 9.77
C ALA A 61 -11.90 34.64 9.87
N LEU A 62 -13.05 34.32 9.26
CA LEU A 62 -13.54 32.93 9.15
C LEU A 62 -12.61 32.05 8.30
N ALA A 63 -12.08 32.58 7.19
CA ALA A 63 -11.13 31.88 6.34
C ALA A 63 -9.85 31.50 7.09
N VAL A 64 -9.19 32.48 7.73
CA VAL A 64 -7.95 32.25 8.49
C VAL A 64 -8.21 31.38 9.73
N ARG A 65 -9.31 31.61 10.45
CA ARG A 65 -9.67 30.82 11.64
C ARG A 65 -9.86 29.35 11.31
N GLY A 66 -10.57 29.02 10.23
CA GLY A 66 -10.79 27.62 9.86
C GLY A 66 -9.49 26.89 9.49
N ARG A 67 -8.55 27.57 8.82
CA ARG A 67 -7.22 26.99 8.56
C ARG A 67 -6.48 26.66 9.86
N LEU A 68 -6.43 27.61 10.80
CA LEU A 68 -5.79 27.39 12.09
C LEU A 68 -6.45 26.27 12.91
N LEU A 69 -7.78 26.17 12.88
CA LEU A 69 -8.50 25.09 13.54
C LEU A 69 -8.16 23.72 12.94
N MET A 70 -7.98 23.64 11.62
CA MET A 70 -7.51 22.42 10.96
C MET A 70 -6.08 22.06 11.39
N ASP A 71 -5.17 23.03 11.37
CA ASP A 71 -3.76 22.83 11.74
C ASP A 71 -3.60 22.37 13.20
N LEU A 72 -4.44 22.90 14.09
CA LEU A 72 -4.49 22.53 15.50
C LEU A 72 -5.34 21.28 15.79
N ARG A 73 -5.95 20.68 14.77
CA ARG A 73 -6.83 19.49 14.88
C ARG A 73 -8.06 19.72 15.78
N GLU A 74 -8.56 20.95 15.84
CA GLU A 74 -9.76 21.34 16.58
C GLU A 74 -11.03 21.16 15.73
N TYR A 75 -11.40 19.91 15.47
CA TYR A 75 -12.43 19.55 14.49
C TYR A 75 -13.84 20.04 14.81
N GLY A 76 -14.20 20.08 16.11
CA GLY A 76 -15.48 20.63 16.53
C GLY A 76 -15.59 22.12 16.18
N GLY A 77 -14.56 22.89 16.53
CA GLY A 77 -14.49 24.31 16.18
C GLY A 77 -14.44 24.56 14.68
N LEU A 78 -13.73 23.71 13.92
CA LEU A 78 -13.68 23.79 12.45
C LEU A 78 -15.08 23.63 11.85
N THR A 79 -15.85 22.65 12.32
CA THR A 79 -17.20 22.38 11.83
C THR A 79 -18.12 23.58 12.05
N GLU A 80 -18.14 24.14 13.27
CA GLU A 80 -18.92 25.34 13.58
C GLU A 80 -18.50 26.56 12.73
N ASN A 81 -17.18 26.74 12.53
CA ASN A 81 -16.64 27.81 11.72
C ASN A 81 -17.03 27.66 10.24
N ALA A 82 -16.89 26.46 9.69
CA ALA A 82 -17.24 26.14 8.30
C ALA A 82 -18.72 26.37 8.03
N GLU A 83 -19.62 25.90 8.91
CA GLU A 83 -21.06 26.15 8.79
C GLU A 83 -21.38 27.64 8.77
N ARG A 84 -20.79 28.41 9.68
CA ARG A 84 -20.99 29.86 9.73
C ARG A 84 -20.47 30.53 8.46
N PHE A 85 -19.31 30.11 7.96
CA PHE A 85 -18.70 30.68 6.76
C PHE A 85 -19.55 30.37 5.52
N SER A 86 -19.96 29.12 5.33
CA SER A 86 -20.81 28.69 4.21
C SER A 86 -22.18 29.36 4.23
N ARG A 87 -22.78 29.65 5.40
CA ARG A 87 -24.03 30.45 5.46
C ARG A 87 -23.85 31.89 4.99
N LEU A 88 -22.70 32.50 5.26
CA LEU A 88 -22.41 33.89 4.90
C LEU A 88 -21.95 34.04 3.45
N GLN A 89 -21.18 33.06 2.95
CA GLN A 89 -20.60 33.06 1.61
C GLN A 89 -20.66 31.62 1.02
N PRO A 90 -21.84 31.17 0.56
CA PRO A 90 -22.05 29.77 0.14
C PRO A 90 -21.17 29.31 -1.02
N SER A 91 -20.86 30.21 -1.97
CA SER A 91 -20.03 29.92 -3.15
C SER A 91 -18.56 30.33 -2.96
N ASN A 92 -18.12 30.55 -1.72
CA ASN A 92 -16.72 30.89 -1.47
C ASN A 92 -15.89 29.60 -1.46
N PRO A 93 -14.82 29.51 -2.28
CA PRO A 93 -14.03 28.28 -2.37
C PRO A 93 -13.43 27.88 -1.01
N LEU A 94 -13.01 28.82 -0.18
CA LEU A 94 -12.46 28.50 1.15
C LEU A 94 -13.53 28.04 2.16
N ALA A 95 -14.77 28.54 2.04
CA ALA A 95 -15.87 28.06 2.87
C ALA A 95 -16.23 26.61 2.52
N LEU A 96 -16.29 26.30 1.23
CA LEU A 96 -16.49 24.95 0.71
C LEU A 96 -15.36 24.02 1.13
N THR A 97 -14.10 24.45 1.01
CA THR A 97 -12.93 23.67 1.45
C THR A 97 -12.92 23.39 2.94
N GLN A 98 -13.27 24.36 3.80
CA GLN A 98 -13.40 24.10 5.25
C GLN A 98 -14.52 23.10 5.55
N SER A 99 -15.64 23.19 4.80
CA SER A 99 -16.75 22.26 4.92
C SER A 99 -16.34 20.85 4.47
N ALA A 100 -15.53 20.74 3.42
CA ALA A 100 -14.98 19.48 2.96
C ALA A 100 -14.04 18.86 4.01
N ALA A 101 -13.15 19.65 4.60
CA ALA A 101 -12.30 19.19 5.70
C ALA A 101 -13.13 18.69 6.89
N ALA A 102 -14.17 19.43 7.31
CA ALA A 102 -15.08 18.99 8.37
C ALA A 102 -15.81 17.68 8.03
N ALA A 103 -16.25 17.50 6.77
CA ALA A 103 -16.87 16.25 6.30
C ALA A 103 -15.90 15.06 6.37
N MET A 104 -14.63 15.25 5.98
CA MET A 104 -13.61 14.20 6.10
C MET A 104 -13.39 13.75 7.54
N PHE A 105 -13.32 14.68 8.49
CA PHE A 105 -13.16 14.34 9.91
C PHE A 105 -14.39 13.62 10.48
N SER A 106 -15.56 13.82 9.87
CA SER A 106 -16.79 13.08 10.16
C SER A 106 -16.88 11.74 9.39
N GLN A 107 -15.79 11.33 8.71
CA GLN A 107 -15.70 10.13 7.88
C GLN A 107 -16.69 10.10 6.69
N ASP A 108 -17.18 11.27 6.25
CA ASP A 108 -18.05 11.41 5.07
C ASP A 108 -17.23 11.84 3.85
N LEU A 109 -16.49 10.88 3.27
CA LEU A 109 -15.64 11.12 2.11
C LEU A 109 -16.44 11.50 0.85
N GLY A 110 -17.68 11.00 0.72
CA GLY A 110 -18.55 11.34 -0.40
C GLY A 110 -18.90 12.83 -0.39
N LYS A 111 -19.38 13.34 0.73
CA LYS A 111 -19.67 14.77 0.90
C LYS A 111 -18.42 15.64 0.84
N ALA A 112 -17.29 15.17 1.37
CA ALA A 112 -16.02 15.88 1.24
C ALA A 112 -15.62 16.06 -0.23
N THR A 113 -15.79 15.01 -1.03
CA THR A 113 -15.47 15.03 -2.46
C THR A 113 -16.40 15.98 -3.22
N GLU A 114 -17.70 15.95 -2.96
CA GLU A 114 -18.68 16.88 -3.52
C GLU A 114 -18.30 18.35 -3.25
N LEU A 115 -18.04 18.69 -1.98
CA LEU A 115 -17.66 20.04 -1.56
C LEU A 115 -16.31 20.48 -2.16
N MET A 116 -15.36 19.56 -2.32
CA MET A 116 -14.08 19.85 -2.98
C MET A 116 -14.26 20.17 -4.46
N LEU A 117 -15.13 19.45 -5.18
CA LEU A 117 -15.43 19.75 -6.58
C LEU A 117 -16.11 21.11 -6.76
N GLU A 118 -17.02 21.47 -5.86
CA GLU A 118 -17.61 22.81 -5.82
C GLU A 118 -16.53 23.87 -5.55
N ALA A 119 -15.65 23.64 -4.58
CA ALA A 119 -14.55 24.55 -4.27
C ALA A 119 -13.62 24.76 -5.48
N LEU A 120 -13.27 23.70 -6.20
CA LEU A 120 -12.46 23.77 -7.42
C LEU A 120 -13.18 24.55 -8.54
N THR A 121 -14.48 24.32 -8.69
CA THR A 121 -15.31 25.04 -9.68
C THR A 121 -15.33 26.55 -9.41
N GLU A 122 -15.47 26.95 -8.15
CA GLU A 122 -15.51 28.36 -7.73
C GLU A 122 -14.12 29.03 -7.67
N SER A 123 -13.04 28.25 -7.59
CA SER A 123 -11.65 28.77 -7.54
C SER A 123 -11.20 29.39 -8.88
N GLY A 124 -11.81 29.01 -10.00
CA GLY A 124 -11.41 29.49 -11.32
C GLY A 124 -10.00 29.03 -11.72
N GLN A 125 -9.16 29.94 -12.24
CA GLN A 125 -7.80 29.59 -12.72
C GLN A 125 -6.74 29.49 -11.61
N ASN A 126 -6.96 30.16 -10.47
CA ASN A 126 -5.98 30.19 -9.38
C ASN A 126 -6.54 29.45 -8.17
N VAL A 127 -6.10 28.20 -7.98
CA VAL A 127 -6.48 27.38 -6.84
C VAL A 127 -5.68 27.82 -5.61
N ASP A 128 -6.37 28.10 -4.51
CA ASP A 128 -5.72 28.50 -3.25
C ASP A 128 -4.95 27.32 -2.62
N SER A 129 -3.81 27.59 -1.95
CA SER A 129 -3.00 26.54 -1.33
C SER A 129 -3.76 25.74 -0.27
N PHE A 130 -4.74 26.34 0.40
CA PHE A 130 -5.60 25.62 1.35
C PHE A 130 -6.50 24.58 0.66
N VAL A 131 -6.96 24.86 -0.56
CA VAL A 131 -7.72 23.88 -1.37
C VAL A 131 -6.82 22.68 -1.68
N LEU A 132 -5.55 22.93 -2.02
CA LEU A 132 -4.58 21.87 -2.31
C LEU A 132 -4.16 21.09 -1.04
N ASP A 133 -4.08 21.75 0.12
CA ASP A 133 -3.85 21.10 1.42
C ASP A 133 -4.96 20.09 1.71
N VAL A 134 -6.23 20.50 1.56
CA VAL A 134 -7.38 19.62 1.80
C VAL A 134 -7.51 18.55 0.71
N ALA A 135 -7.20 18.85 -0.56
CA ALA A 135 -7.12 17.84 -1.62
C ALA A 135 -6.08 16.75 -1.30
N SER A 136 -4.92 17.14 -0.77
CA SER A 136 -3.88 16.20 -0.33
C SER A 136 -4.38 15.31 0.81
N LEU A 137 -5.06 15.88 1.81
CA LEU A 137 -5.66 15.10 2.89
C LEU A 137 -6.76 14.16 2.37
N LEU A 138 -7.61 14.65 1.46
CA LEU A 138 -8.69 13.86 0.86
C LEU A 138 -8.11 12.65 0.11
N SER A 139 -7.02 12.86 -0.64
CA SER A 139 -6.33 11.76 -1.33
C SER A 139 -5.86 10.67 -0.37
N TYR A 140 -5.36 11.04 0.81
CA TYR A 140 -4.95 10.08 1.84
C TYR A 140 -6.16 9.31 2.41
N GLY A 141 -7.26 10.02 2.72
CA GLY A 141 -8.49 9.40 3.20
C GLY A 141 -9.10 8.41 2.21
N LEU A 142 -9.14 8.77 0.92
CA LEU A 142 -9.63 7.91 -0.15
C LEU A 142 -8.75 6.67 -0.35
N ALA A 143 -7.42 6.84 -0.33
CA ALA A 143 -6.47 5.72 -0.47
C ALA A 143 -6.61 4.72 0.69
N GLY A 144 -6.77 5.20 1.93
CA GLY A 144 -7.00 4.36 3.10
C GLY A 144 -8.31 3.58 3.09
N ASN A 145 -9.27 3.98 2.25
CA ASN A 145 -10.55 3.30 2.02
C ASN A 145 -10.58 2.50 0.71
N GLY A 146 -9.45 2.29 0.04
CA GLY A 146 -9.37 1.50 -1.19
C GLY A 146 -9.93 2.17 -2.45
N ILE A 147 -10.28 3.47 -2.41
CA ILE A 147 -10.79 4.22 -3.58
C ILE A 147 -9.60 4.82 -4.35
N LEU A 148 -8.79 3.92 -4.93
CA LEU A 148 -7.42 4.24 -5.34
C LEU A 148 -7.36 5.24 -6.51
N LEU A 149 -8.17 5.08 -7.55
CA LEU A 149 -8.08 5.99 -8.71
C LEU A 149 -8.51 7.42 -8.38
N THR A 150 -9.55 7.61 -7.57
CA THR A 150 -9.95 8.93 -7.07
C THR A 150 -8.87 9.53 -6.17
N ALA A 151 -8.28 8.73 -5.27
CA ALA A 151 -7.16 9.17 -4.45
C ALA A 151 -6.01 9.72 -5.31
N ARG A 152 -5.66 9.02 -6.39
CA ARG A 152 -4.62 9.45 -7.34
C ARG A 152 -4.95 10.77 -8.02
N ILE A 153 -6.20 11.02 -8.42
CA ILE A 153 -6.58 12.29 -9.04
C ILE A 153 -6.28 13.46 -8.09
N TYR A 154 -6.76 13.39 -6.85
CA TYR A 154 -6.56 14.46 -5.88
C TYR A 154 -5.09 14.62 -5.47
N ALA A 155 -4.37 13.51 -5.34
CA ALA A 155 -2.93 13.56 -5.07
C ALA A 155 -2.16 14.18 -6.25
N THR A 156 -2.46 13.79 -7.50
CA THR A 156 -1.84 14.38 -8.70
C THR A 156 -2.14 15.87 -8.79
N LEU A 157 -3.40 16.29 -8.57
CA LEU A 157 -3.79 17.70 -8.56
C LEU A 157 -2.89 18.52 -7.63
N ALA A 158 -2.73 18.08 -6.38
CA ALA A 158 -1.88 18.77 -5.41
C ALA A 158 -0.39 18.66 -5.79
N PHE A 159 0.06 17.52 -6.29
CA PHE A 159 1.47 17.27 -6.61
C PHE A 159 1.99 18.11 -7.78
N VAL A 160 1.19 18.29 -8.84
CA VAL A 160 1.60 19.00 -10.06
C VAL A 160 1.29 20.50 -10.02
N SER A 161 0.66 20.99 -8.95
CA SER A 161 0.29 22.39 -8.81
C SER A 161 1.52 23.29 -8.64
N GLU A 162 1.74 24.20 -9.59
CA GLU A 162 2.88 25.10 -9.61
C GLU A 162 2.88 26.04 -8.38
N GLY A 163 4.04 26.18 -7.72
CA GLY A 163 4.21 27.07 -6.56
C GLY A 163 3.62 26.54 -5.24
N TYR A 164 3.05 25.32 -5.22
CA TYR A 164 2.55 24.70 -4.01
C TYR A 164 3.63 23.88 -3.29
N GLU A 165 4.05 24.32 -2.09
CA GLU A 165 5.11 23.67 -1.30
C GLU A 165 4.60 22.53 -0.40
N GLY A 166 3.27 22.40 -0.23
CA GLY A 166 2.63 21.44 0.68
C GLY A 166 2.44 20.02 0.13
N SER A 167 2.97 19.72 -1.07
CA SER A 167 2.68 18.49 -1.84
C SER A 167 3.24 17.19 -1.24
N LYS A 168 3.87 17.20 -0.07
CA LYS A 168 4.50 16.03 0.56
C LYS A 168 3.51 14.90 0.85
N ILE A 169 2.31 15.22 1.35
CA ILE A 169 1.29 14.21 1.64
C ILE A 169 0.83 13.55 0.35
N ALA A 170 0.51 14.36 -0.68
CA ALA A 170 0.13 13.87 -1.99
C ALA A 170 1.23 13.00 -2.65
N ALA A 171 2.49 13.42 -2.58
CA ALA A 171 3.63 12.65 -3.07
C ALA A 171 3.74 11.29 -2.35
N ASN A 172 3.56 11.27 -1.02
CA ASN A 172 3.57 10.04 -0.24
C ASN A 172 2.44 9.09 -0.63
N VAL A 173 1.21 9.61 -0.86
CA VAL A 173 0.07 8.79 -1.31
C VAL A 173 0.36 8.17 -2.67
N LEU A 174 0.84 8.94 -3.65
CA LEU A 174 1.21 8.42 -4.97
C LEU A 174 2.32 7.36 -4.87
N GLN A 175 3.34 7.62 -4.03
CA GLN A 175 4.44 6.68 -3.81
C GLN A 175 3.95 5.38 -3.14
N GLN A 176 3.05 5.46 -2.16
CA GLN A 176 2.48 4.29 -1.50
C GLN A 176 1.69 3.45 -2.50
N ILE A 177 0.76 4.05 -3.24
CA ILE A 177 -0.04 3.34 -4.26
C ILE A 177 0.87 2.70 -5.32
N ASN A 178 1.88 3.42 -5.80
CA ASN A 178 2.75 2.90 -6.85
C ASN A 178 3.66 1.76 -6.35
N ARG A 179 4.23 1.88 -5.15
CA ARG A 179 5.21 0.91 -4.63
C ARG A 179 4.59 -0.30 -3.94
N ASP A 180 3.31 -0.26 -3.61
CA ASP A 180 2.65 -1.41 -2.98
C ASP A 180 2.46 -2.55 -4.01
N PRO A 181 3.07 -3.74 -3.81
CA PRO A 181 2.88 -4.89 -4.68
C PRO A 181 1.48 -5.54 -4.55
N ALA A 182 0.70 -5.20 -3.51
CA ALA A 182 -0.68 -5.65 -3.34
C ALA A 182 -1.67 -4.80 -4.16
N VAL A 183 -1.27 -3.62 -4.61
CA VAL A 183 -2.08 -2.81 -5.53
C VAL A 183 -1.86 -3.31 -6.96
N ASN A 184 -2.95 -3.70 -7.62
CA ASN A 184 -2.92 -4.14 -9.01
C ASN A 184 -2.41 -3.02 -9.95
N LEU A 185 -1.58 -3.37 -10.95
CA LEU A 185 -1.03 -2.40 -11.91
C LEU A 185 -2.12 -1.58 -12.65
N LEU A 186 -3.31 -2.14 -12.85
CA LEU A 186 -4.46 -1.45 -13.45
C LEU A 186 -4.94 -0.26 -12.60
N ALA A 187 -4.75 -0.30 -11.28
CA ALA A 187 -5.09 0.79 -10.36
C ALA A 187 -3.96 1.84 -10.21
N LYS A 188 -2.78 1.58 -10.80
CA LYS A 188 -1.62 2.50 -10.76
C LYS A 188 -1.59 3.50 -11.91
N VAL A 189 -2.55 3.45 -12.83
CA VAL A 189 -2.64 4.36 -13.98
C VAL A 189 -4.06 4.91 -14.06
N MET A 190 -4.16 6.20 -14.34
CA MET A 190 -5.46 6.81 -14.63
C MET A 190 -5.92 6.37 -16.03
N PRO A 191 -7.16 5.87 -16.20
CA PRO A 191 -7.71 5.62 -17.52
C PRO A 191 -7.70 6.89 -18.37
N GLU A 192 -7.09 6.82 -19.55
CA GLU A 192 -7.02 7.97 -20.46
C GLU A 192 -8.38 8.23 -21.12
N PRO A 193 -8.81 9.50 -21.24
CA PRO A 193 -10.00 9.86 -22.00
C PRO A 193 -9.87 9.43 -23.47
N LEU A 194 -10.90 8.79 -24.01
CA LEU A 194 -10.90 8.33 -25.40
C LEU A 194 -11.36 9.47 -26.33
N PRO A 195 -10.71 9.64 -27.49
CA PRO A 195 -11.13 10.64 -28.47
C PRO A 195 -12.48 10.24 -29.08
N ARG A 196 -13.29 11.25 -29.44
CA ARG A 196 -14.48 11.02 -30.27
C ARG A 196 -14.06 10.65 -31.70
N PRO A 197 -14.89 9.88 -32.44
CA PRO A 197 -14.70 9.70 -33.86
C PRO A 197 -14.78 11.04 -34.62
N ASP A 198 -14.20 11.05 -35.81
CA ASP A 198 -14.35 12.15 -36.75
C ASP A 198 -15.79 12.23 -37.27
N ASP A 199 -16.21 13.44 -37.68
CA ASP A 199 -17.46 13.72 -38.38
C ASP A 199 -18.78 13.27 -37.70
N VAL A 200 -18.81 13.27 -36.36
CA VAL A 200 -20.05 13.04 -35.59
C VAL A 200 -20.87 14.32 -35.40
N ASP A 201 -22.20 14.22 -35.47
CA ASP A 201 -23.13 15.35 -35.36
C ASP A 201 -23.17 15.98 -33.94
N TRP A 202 -22.65 15.26 -32.95
CA TRP A 202 -22.52 15.69 -31.56
C TRP A 202 -21.12 16.19 -31.19
N ALA A 203 -20.21 16.36 -32.17
CA ALA A 203 -18.81 16.75 -31.96
C ALA A 203 -18.65 18.00 -31.08
N GLU A 204 -19.31 19.09 -31.43
CA GLU A 204 -19.21 20.38 -30.72
C GLU A 204 -19.61 20.25 -29.23
N ARG A 205 -20.66 19.46 -28.95
CA ARG A 205 -21.14 19.23 -27.57
C ARG A 205 -20.13 18.42 -26.75
N PHE A 206 -19.47 17.45 -27.39
CA PHE A 206 -18.43 16.66 -26.73
C PHE A 206 -17.18 17.50 -26.48
N ASP A 207 -16.75 18.29 -27.46
CA ASP A 207 -15.59 19.19 -27.33
C ASP A 207 -15.82 20.23 -26.22
N GLU A 208 -17.04 20.74 -26.08
CA GLU A 208 -17.44 21.60 -24.96
C GLU A 208 -17.38 20.86 -23.60
N ALA A 209 -17.83 19.61 -23.52
CA ALA A 209 -17.74 18.81 -22.31
C ALA A 209 -16.28 18.52 -21.90
N THR A 210 -15.41 18.21 -22.87
CA THR A 210 -13.98 18.00 -22.64
C THR A 210 -13.30 19.29 -22.16
N LEU A 211 -13.67 20.45 -22.70
CA LEU A 211 -13.18 21.74 -22.20
C LEU A 211 -13.62 22.00 -20.75
N LEU A 212 -14.84 21.60 -20.37
CA LEU A 212 -15.29 21.71 -18.98
C LEU A 212 -14.48 20.80 -18.04
N LEU A 213 -14.18 19.56 -18.45
CA LEU A 213 -13.31 18.65 -17.70
C LEU A 213 -11.91 19.24 -17.50
N ALA A 214 -11.30 19.78 -18.56
CA ALA A 214 -9.97 20.41 -18.49
C ALA A 214 -9.92 21.62 -17.55
N ASN A 215 -11.07 22.24 -17.24
CA ASN A 215 -11.19 23.36 -16.32
C ASN A 215 -11.80 22.94 -14.96
N ASN A 216 -11.76 21.65 -14.61
CA ASN A 216 -12.29 21.08 -13.36
C ASN A 216 -13.79 21.37 -13.09
N LYS A 217 -14.57 21.67 -14.14
CA LYS A 217 -16.02 21.90 -14.05
C LYS A 217 -16.79 20.59 -14.17
N ILE A 218 -16.51 19.66 -13.26
CA ILE A 218 -16.90 18.25 -13.36
C ILE A 218 -18.42 18.06 -13.49
N ALA A 219 -19.22 18.68 -12.61
CA ALA A 219 -20.68 18.54 -12.65
C ALA A 219 -21.30 19.09 -13.95
N LEU A 220 -20.73 20.14 -14.54
CA LEU A 220 -21.21 20.68 -15.81
C LEU A 220 -20.84 19.78 -16.99
N ALA A 221 -19.63 19.21 -16.97
CA ALA A 221 -19.20 18.24 -17.97
C ALA A 221 -20.06 16.97 -17.92
N GLU A 222 -20.29 16.43 -16.73
CA GLU A 222 -21.11 15.24 -16.48
C GLU A 222 -22.51 15.40 -17.07
N ASN A 223 -23.21 16.52 -16.77
CA ASN A 223 -24.54 16.80 -17.34
C ASN A 223 -24.56 16.77 -18.88
N LYS A 224 -23.53 17.32 -19.54
CA LYS A 224 -23.43 17.29 -21.00
C LYS A 224 -23.17 15.88 -21.52
N LEU A 225 -22.26 15.15 -20.89
CA LEU A 225 -21.91 13.79 -21.28
C LEU A 225 -23.07 12.81 -21.05
N GLU A 226 -23.86 12.97 -19.98
CA GLU A 226 -25.08 12.19 -19.76
C GLU A 226 -26.14 12.48 -20.82
N SER A 227 -26.27 13.75 -21.25
CA SER A 227 -27.12 14.08 -22.39
C SER A 227 -26.61 13.47 -23.69
N LEU A 228 -25.29 13.39 -23.89
CA LEU A 228 -24.69 12.76 -25.06
C LEU A 228 -24.88 11.24 -25.05
N GLN A 229 -24.79 10.61 -23.89
CA GLN A 229 -24.98 9.15 -23.73
C GLN A 229 -26.39 8.71 -24.19
N ARG A 230 -27.40 9.58 -24.07
CA ARG A 230 -28.76 9.31 -24.57
C ARG A 230 -28.87 9.36 -26.10
N VAL A 231 -27.99 10.12 -26.75
CA VAL A 231 -27.97 10.31 -28.21
C VAL A 231 -27.02 9.32 -28.88
N ALA A 232 -25.88 9.06 -28.26
CA ALA A 232 -24.84 8.14 -28.70
C ALA A 232 -24.58 7.09 -27.59
N PRO A 233 -25.50 6.12 -27.39
CA PRO A 233 -25.33 5.09 -26.38
C PRO A 233 -24.14 4.18 -26.72
N LEU A 234 -23.42 3.74 -25.68
CA LEU A 234 -22.22 2.90 -25.81
C LEU A 234 -21.11 3.50 -26.70
N GLN A 235 -21.07 4.82 -26.85
CA GLN A 235 -19.94 5.49 -27.50
C GLN A 235 -18.74 5.59 -26.53
N PRO A 236 -17.56 5.02 -26.84
CA PRO A 236 -16.43 4.97 -25.91
C PRO A 236 -15.94 6.34 -25.42
N ALA A 237 -15.93 7.34 -26.31
CA ALA A 237 -15.53 8.71 -25.96
C ALA A 237 -16.44 9.31 -24.87
N VAL A 238 -17.75 9.15 -25.03
CA VAL A 238 -18.74 9.66 -24.06
C VAL A 238 -18.63 8.90 -22.73
N LEU A 239 -18.54 7.57 -22.78
CA LEU A 239 -18.39 6.74 -21.58
C LEU A 239 -17.09 7.01 -20.81
N SER A 240 -15.96 7.19 -21.51
CA SER A 240 -14.68 7.53 -20.87
C SER A 240 -14.67 8.94 -20.26
N GLY A 241 -15.38 9.89 -20.88
CA GLY A 241 -15.64 11.20 -20.28
C GLY A 241 -16.47 11.11 -19.00
N LEU A 242 -17.53 10.29 -19.01
CA LEU A 242 -18.34 10.02 -17.80
C LEU A 242 -17.50 9.30 -16.74
N LEU A 243 -16.61 8.39 -17.14
CA LEU A 243 -15.71 7.70 -16.22
C LEU A 243 -14.79 8.71 -15.54
N THR A 244 -14.22 9.66 -16.30
CA THR A 244 -13.45 10.78 -15.73
C THR A 244 -14.27 11.56 -14.71
N CYS A 245 -15.55 11.83 -14.97
CA CYS A 245 -16.42 12.49 -14.00
C CYS A 245 -16.60 11.66 -12.72
N ALA A 246 -16.92 10.37 -12.85
CA ALA A 246 -17.12 9.46 -11.72
C ALA A 246 -15.85 9.30 -10.87
N LEU A 247 -14.68 9.31 -11.52
CA LEU A 247 -13.37 9.29 -10.87
C LEU A 247 -13.15 10.53 -10.02
N TRP A 248 -13.46 11.73 -10.52
CA TRP A 248 -13.38 12.97 -9.74
C TRP A 248 -14.37 13.01 -8.57
N ARG A 249 -15.55 12.42 -8.74
CA ARG A 249 -16.61 12.36 -7.72
C ARG A 249 -16.38 11.34 -6.62
N GLY A 250 -15.42 10.43 -6.76
CA GLY A 250 -15.25 9.33 -5.82
C GLY A 250 -16.36 8.29 -5.85
N ASP A 251 -17.19 8.30 -6.90
CA ASP A 251 -18.32 7.39 -7.08
C ASP A 251 -17.82 6.09 -7.73
N TYR A 252 -17.24 5.19 -6.91
CA TYR A 252 -16.64 3.96 -7.41
C TYR A 252 -17.68 2.99 -8.00
N GLU A 253 -18.93 3.01 -7.53
CA GLU A 253 -20.01 2.20 -8.12
C GLU A 253 -20.29 2.64 -9.56
N LYS A 254 -20.39 3.95 -9.81
CA LYS A 254 -20.53 4.48 -11.17
C LYS A 254 -19.27 4.24 -12.02
N GLN A 255 -18.08 4.23 -11.42
CA GLN A 255 -16.84 3.83 -12.13
C GLN A 255 -16.92 2.39 -12.62
N ILE A 256 -17.37 1.45 -11.77
CA ILE A 256 -17.56 0.03 -12.14
C ILE A 256 -18.54 -0.08 -13.31
N ASP A 257 -19.74 0.51 -13.20
CA ASP A 257 -20.77 0.47 -14.25
C ASP A 257 -20.26 1.03 -15.59
N LEU A 258 -19.51 2.13 -15.57
CA LEU A 258 -18.97 2.74 -16.78
C LEU A 258 -17.85 1.92 -17.41
N LEU A 259 -16.99 1.29 -16.60
CA LEU A 259 -15.94 0.38 -17.06
C LEU A 259 -16.54 -0.90 -17.67
N GLU A 260 -17.58 -1.45 -17.06
CA GLU A 260 -18.34 -2.57 -17.62
C GLU A 260 -18.98 -2.19 -18.96
N LYS A 261 -19.60 -1.00 -19.06
CA LYS A 261 -20.15 -0.50 -20.33
C LYS A 261 -19.07 -0.29 -21.40
N LEU A 262 -17.90 0.25 -21.03
CA LEU A 262 -16.75 0.38 -21.93
C LEU A 262 -16.29 -0.98 -22.45
N SER A 263 -16.30 -2.02 -21.61
CA SER A 263 -15.95 -3.38 -22.03
C SER A 263 -16.92 -3.99 -23.07
N GLN A 264 -18.14 -3.45 -23.16
CA GLN A 264 -19.17 -3.87 -24.11
C GLN A 264 -19.06 -3.13 -25.45
N CYS A 265 -18.25 -2.09 -25.57
CA CYS A 265 -18.09 -1.33 -26.81
C CYS A 265 -17.31 -2.14 -27.87
N GLU A 266 -18.01 -2.69 -28.86
CA GLU A 266 -17.41 -3.50 -29.93
C GLU A 266 -16.47 -2.74 -30.88
N THR A 267 -16.51 -1.41 -30.86
CA THR A 267 -15.56 -0.56 -31.62
C THR A 267 -14.16 -0.56 -31.02
N LEU A 268 -14.01 -0.98 -29.76
CA LEU A 268 -12.72 -1.13 -29.10
C LEU A 268 -12.12 -2.50 -29.41
N SER A 269 -10.79 -2.59 -29.36
CA SER A 269 -10.10 -3.87 -29.49
C SER A 269 -10.47 -4.83 -28.36
N ALA A 270 -10.30 -6.12 -28.60
CA ALA A 270 -10.66 -7.13 -27.61
C ALA A 270 -9.80 -7.05 -26.34
N ASP A 271 -8.53 -6.62 -26.45
CA ASP A 271 -7.65 -6.38 -25.29
C ASP A 271 -8.09 -5.14 -24.51
N GLU A 272 -8.48 -4.03 -25.17
CA GLU A 272 -9.02 -2.85 -24.50
C GLU A 272 -10.30 -3.17 -23.73
N ARG A 273 -11.20 -3.95 -24.33
CA ARG A 273 -12.44 -4.38 -23.69
C ARG A 273 -12.15 -5.24 -22.46
N ALA A 274 -11.24 -6.21 -22.57
CA ALA A 274 -10.82 -7.05 -21.45
C ALA A 274 -10.15 -6.23 -20.34
N ARG A 275 -9.32 -5.24 -20.70
CA ARG A 275 -8.70 -4.30 -19.76
C ARG A 275 -9.75 -3.47 -19.02
N PHE A 276 -10.72 -2.87 -19.70
CA PHE A 276 -11.76 -2.09 -19.03
C PHE A 276 -12.57 -2.93 -18.06
N LEU A 277 -12.95 -4.16 -18.45
CA LEU A 277 -13.62 -5.09 -17.53
C LEU A 277 -12.71 -5.45 -16.34
N ALA A 278 -11.43 -5.75 -16.57
CA ALA A 278 -10.49 -6.04 -15.49
C ALA A 278 -10.26 -4.85 -14.55
N THR A 279 -10.19 -3.62 -15.08
CA THR A 279 -10.07 -2.40 -14.28
C THR A 279 -11.28 -2.24 -13.36
N SER A 280 -12.49 -2.64 -13.77
CA SER A 280 -13.69 -2.58 -12.93
C SER A 280 -13.54 -3.38 -11.62
N PHE A 281 -12.66 -4.38 -11.58
CA PHE A 281 -12.43 -5.21 -10.39
C PHE A 281 -11.55 -4.53 -9.32
N VAL A 282 -10.87 -3.43 -9.67
CA VAL A 282 -9.83 -2.80 -8.84
C VAL A 282 -10.08 -1.33 -8.51
N VAL A 283 -11.19 -0.75 -9.00
CA VAL A 283 -11.52 0.66 -8.73
C VAL A 283 -12.25 0.88 -7.40
N GLY A 284 -12.97 -0.15 -6.93
CA GLY A 284 -13.65 -0.15 -5.64
C GLY A 284 -12.85 -0.92 -4.58
N PRO A 285 -13.22 -0.78 -3.30
CA PRO A 285 -12.62 -1.54 -2.20
C PRO A 285 -12.91 -3.05 -2.29
N ASP A 286 -14.01 -3.41 -2.96
CA ASP A 286 -14.45 -4.79 -3.10
C ASP A 286 -14.08 -5.35 -4.48
N ALA A 287 -13.29 -6.43 -4.51
CA ALA A 287 -12.96 -7.16 -5.73
C ALA A 287 -13.99 -8.25 -6.05
N ALA A 288 -15.29 -7.95 -5.89
CA ALA A 288 -16.35 -8.95 -5.82
C ALA A 288 -16.37 -9.97 -7.00
N PRO A 289 -16.21 -9.57 -8.28
CA PRO A 289 -16.25 -10.51 -9.41
C PRO A 289 -15.12 -11.55 -9.41
N VAL A 290 -13.96 -11.20 -8.84
CA VAL A 290 -12.73 -12.01 -8.79
C VAL A 290 -12.36 -12.38 -7.35
N SER A 291 -13.39 -12.67 -6.55
CA SER A 291 -13.25 -13.06 -5.15
C SER A 291 -13.95 -14.37 -4.86
N VAL A 292 -13.50 -15.04 -3.81
CA VAL A 292 -14.14 -16.23 -3.25
C VAL A 292 -14.81 -15.90 -1.93
N GLU A 293 -15.92 -16.57 -1.65
CA GLU A 293 -16.63 -16.37 -0.40
C GLU A 293 -15.86 -17.01 0.78
N LYS A 294 -15.74 -16.25 1.86
CA LYS A 294 -15.13 -16.68 3.12
C LYS A 294 -16.21 -17.10 4.11
N ARG A 295 -16.02 -18.27 4.71
CA ARG A 295 -16.92 -18.91 5.68
C ARG A 295 -16.29 -18.95 7.05
N SER A 296 -17.13 -18.78 8.06
CA SER A 296 -16.81 -19.17 9.43
C SER A 296 -17.78 -20.26 9.89
N LEU A 297 -17.24 -21.26 10.61
CA LEU A 297 -18.01 -22.35 11.18
C LEU A 297 -18.01 -22.22 12.71
N LYS A 298 -19.17 -22.33 13.35
CA LYS A 298 -19.28 -22.21 14.81
C LYS A 298 -20.12 -23.31 15.43
N ALA A 299 -19.70 -23.80 16.59
CA ALA A 299 -20.48 -24.76 17.37
C ALA A 299 -20.22 -24.58 18.87
N ASP A 300 -21.29 -24.70 19.66
CA ASP A 300 -21.20 -24.74 21.13
C ASP A 300 -20.71 -26.12 21.60
N VAL A 301 -19.91 -26.15 22.66
CA VAL A 301 -19.37 -27.37 23.26
C VAL A 301 -19.69 -27.46 24.75
N GLU A 302 -19.98 -28.67 25.23
CA GLU A 302 -20.25 -28.92 26.65
C GLU A 302 -18.97 -28.93 27.49
N SER A 303 -17.90 -29.55 26.98
CA SER A 303 -16.61 -29.68 27.65
C SER A 303 -15.48 -29.20 26.76
N LEU A 304 -14.87 -28.08 27.14
CA LEU A 304 -13.74 -27.51 26.40
C LEU A 304 -12.51 -28.42 26.44
N ASP A 305 -12.21 -29.01 27.60
CA ASP A 305 -11.01 -29.83 27.77
C ASP A 305 -11.10 -31.14 26.97
N GLU A 306 -12.29 -31.75 26.88
CA GLU A 306 -12.53 -32.91 26.02
C GLU A 306 -12.42 -32.54 24.55
N THR A 307 -12.92 -31.36 24.16
CA THR A 307 -12.81 -30.86 22.78
C THR A 307 -11.36 -30.62 22.38
N ILE A 308 -10.57 -29.97 23.25
CA ILE A 308 -9.12 -29.78 23.03
C ILE A 308 -8.42 -31.13 22.88
N MET A 309 -8.70 -32.08 23.77
CA MET A 309 -8.09 -33.42 23.72
C MET A 309 -8.45 -34.16 22.44
N ALA A 310 -9.71 -34.08 21.99
CA ALA A 310 -10.17 -34.71 20.76
C ALA A 310 -9.45 -34.14 19.54
N LEU A 311 -9.36 -32.81 19.43
CA LEU A 311 -8.64 -32.13 18.34
C LEU A 311 -7.15 -32.46 18.36
N SER A 312 -6.45 -32.35 19.49
CA SER A 312 -5.02 -32.68 19.59
C SER A 312 -4.72 -34.17 19.30
N SER A 313 -5.72 -35.05 19.41
CA SER A 313 -5.55 -36.47 19.06
C SER A 313 -5.71 -36.78 17.57
N HIS A 314 -6.18 -35.81 16.78
CA HIS A 314 -6.49 -35.99 15.36
C HIS A 314 -5.42 -35.32 14.49
N ALA A 315 -4.76 -36.10 13.61
CA ALA A 315 -3.55 -35.69 12.91
C ALA A 315 -3.69 -34.40 12.06
N ARG A 316 -4.89 -34.08 11.57
CA ARG A 316 -5.18 -32.89 10.74
C ARG A 316 -5.44 -31.61 11.52
N PHE A 317 -5.31 -31.63 12.84
CA PHE A 317 -5.42 -30.46 13.69
C PHE A 317 -4.06 -30.21 14.32
N ALA A 318 -3.26 -29.36 13.68
CA ALA A 318 -1.93 -29.05 14.18
C ALA A 318 -1.99 -27.94 15.23
N ASP A 319 -1.51 -28.22 16.44
CA ASP A 319 -1.50 -27.26 17.55
C ASP A 319 -0.73 -25.98 17.17
N LEU A 320 -1.30 -24.83 17.54
CA LEU A 320 -0.61 -23.55 17.45
C LEU A 320 0.04 -23.18 18.79
N PRO A 321 1.25 -22.60 18.77
CA PRO A 321 2.00 -22.34 19.98
C PRO A 321 1.41 -21.15 20.77
N PRO A 322 1.70 -21.05 22.09
CA PRO A 322 1.11 -20.04 22.97
C PRO A 322 1.36 -18.59 22.53
N GLU A 323 2.49 -18.32 21.88
CA GLU A 323 2.82 -17.00 21.33
C GLU A 323 1.80 -16.58 20.26
N PHE A 324 1.32 -17.52 19.45
CA PHE A 324 0.30 -17.26 18.43
C PHE A 324 -1.07 -16.98 19.05
N LEU A 325 -1.41 -17.64 20.16
CA LEU A 325 -2.66 -17.37 20.90
C LEU A 325 -2.68 -15.95 21.46
N GLN A 326 -1.53 -15.40 21.89
CA GLN A 326 -1.44 -14.01 22.32
C GLN A 326 -1.71 -13.04 21.17
N GLN A 327 -1.26 -13.36 19.95
CA GLN A 327 -1.54 -12.55 18.76
C GLN A 327 -3.03 -12.57 18.40
N LEU A 328 -3.66 -13.76 18.44
CA LEU A 328 -5.10 -13.91 18.18
C LEU A 328 -5.99 -13.20 19.20
N LYS A 329 -5.48 -12.94 20.41
CA LYS A 329 -6.20 -12.14 21.40
C LYS A 329 -6.33 -10.67 20.95
N GLY A 330 -5.31 -10.11 20.30
CA GLY A 330 -5.29 -8.69 19.93
C GLY A 330 -5.63 -7.77 21.10
N ASP A 331 -6.53 -6.81 20.86
CA ASP A 331 -7.05 -5.87 21.87
C ASP A 331 -8.27 -6.42 22.64
N SER A 332 -8.72 -7.64 22.35
CA SER A 332 -9.84 -8.27 23.07
C SER A 332 -9.45 -8.59 24.51
N GLU A 333 -10.36 -8.40 25.46
CA GLU A 333 -10.14 -8.81 26.86
C GLU A 333 -9.99 -10.34 26.99
N ILE A 334 -10.64 -11.11 26.10
CA ILE A 334 -10.71 -12.57 26.13
C ILE A 334 -10.14 -13.15 24.83
N GLY A 335 -9.09 -13.96 24.96
CA GLY A 335 -8.45 -14.68 23.85
C GLY A 335 -8.84 -16.17 23.81
N PRO A 336 -8.53 -16.87 22.70
CA PRO A 336 -8.74 -18.31 22.61
C PRO A 336 -7.87 -19.06 23.63
N ARG A 337 -8.42 -20.13 24.20
CA ARG A 337 -7.70 -21.03 25.13
C ARG A 337 -6.78 -22.01 24.40
N ALA A 338 -7.15 -22.39 23.19
CA ALA A 338 -6.38 -23.23 22.30
C ALA A 338 -6.72 -22.87 20.85
N ALA A 339 -5.78 -23.14 19.94
CA ALA A 339 -5.99 -22.97 18.52
C ALA A 339 -5.23 -24.03 17.72
N PHE A 340 -5.77 -24.39 16.57
CA PHE A 340 -5.23 -25.41 15.68
C PHE A 340 -5.30 -24.94 14.23
N GLN A 341 -4.31 -25.29 13.42
CA GLN A 341 -4.48 -25.27 11.97
C GLN A 341 -5.32 -26.48 11.56
N LEU A 342 -6.35 -26.26 10.75
CA LEU A 342 -7.10 -27.32 10.09
C LEU A 342 -6.43 -27.65 8.75
N LEU A 343 -5.99 -28.90 8.59
CA LEU A 343 -5.22 -29.34 7.42
C LEU A 343 -6.07 -30.11 6.41
N ASP A 344 -5.76 -29.96 5.14
CA ASP A 344 -6.41 -30.69 4.04
C ASP A 344 -6.04 -32.18 3.98
N ARG A 345 -4.87 -32.54 4.50
CA ARG A 345 -4.31 -33.90 4.55
C ARG A 345 -3.49 -34.12 5.81
N ASP A 346 -3.16 -35.38 6.08
CA ASP A 346 -2.35 -35.75 7.24
C ASP A 346 -0.92 -35.20 7.08
N PRO A 347 -0.32 -34.65 8.15
CA PRO A 347 1.07 -34.22 8.12
C PRO A 347 2.02 -35.41 7.97
N PRO A 348 3.19 -35.20 7.35
CA PRO A 348 4.22 -36.24 7.23
C PRO A 348 4.67 -36.71 8.61
N ALA A 349 4.98 -38.01 8.73
CA ALA A 349 5.44 -38.59 9.99
C ALA A 349 6.88 -38.18 10.38
N ALA A 350 7.67 -37.71 9.42
CA ALA A 350 9.02 -37.23 9.65
C ALA A 350 9.00 -35.71 9.88
N ASP A 351 9.82 -35.26 10.83
CA ASP A 351 10.04 -33.82 11.04
C ASP A 351 10.77 -33.19 9.83
N GLY A 352 10.49 -31.91 9.58
CA GLY A 352 11.06 -31.15 8.45
C GLY A 352 10.18 -31.13 7.21
N ILE A 353 10.80 -30.81 6.07
CA ILE A 353 10.12 -30.66 4.77
C ILE A 353 10.18 -31.99 4.01
N PRO A 354 9.03 -32.57 3.60
CA PRO A 354 9.01 -33.75 2.75
C PRO A 354 9.75 -33.52 1.42
N SER A 355 10.39 -34.57 0.90
CA SER A 355 11.03 -34.52 -0.41
C SER A 355 10.02 -34.40 -1.57
N ASP A 356 8.79 -34.86 -1.33
CA ASP A 356 7.68 -34.80 -2.28
C ASP A 356 6.70 -33.71 -1.85
N LEU A 357 6.53 -32.69 -2.70
CA LEU A 357 5.65 -31.55 -2.42
C LEU A 357 4.19 -31.96 -2.28
N ASP A 358 3.75 -33.08 -2.86
CA ASP A 358 2.38 -33.57 -2.72
C ASP A 358 2.08 -34.08 -1.30
N GLN A 359 3.10 -34.33 -0.48
CA GLN A 359 2.93 -34.72 0.92
C GLN A 359 2.80 -33.51 1.86
N VAL A 360 3.05 -32.29 1.37
CA VAL A 360 2.97 -31.07 2.19
C VAL A 360 1.51 -30.68 2.40
N PRO A 361 1.01 -30.66 3.66
CA PRO A 361 -0.36 -30.23 3.95
C PRO A 361 -0.55 -28.74 3.78
N GLU A 362 -1.77 -28.35 3.43
CA GLU A 362 -2.22 -26.97 3.37
C GLU A 362 -3.17 -26.68 4.54
N SER A 363 -2.99 -25.53 5.18
CA SER A 363 -3.92 -25.03 6.19
C SER A 363 -5.16 -24.44 5.50
N ILE A 364 -6.31 -25.08 5.65
CA ILE A 364 -7.59 -24.68 5.05
C ILE A 364 -8.51 -23.91 6.02
N GLY A 365 -8.07 -23.71 7.25
CA GLY A 365 -8.78 -22.92 8.25
C GLY A 365 -8.04 -22.85 9.58
N LEU A 366 -8.44 -21.90 10.41
CA LEU A 366 -7.94 -21.73 11.77
C LEU A 366 -9.06 -22.10 12.75
N VAL A 367 -8.84 -23.15 13.56
CA VAL A 367 -9.75 -23.56 14.62
C VAL A 367 -9.34 -22.88 15.90
N THR A 368 -10.28 -22.23 16.57
CA THR A 368 -10.09 -21.53 17.84
C THR A 368 -11.12 -21.99 18.85
N LEU A 369 -10.70 -22.13 20.11
CA LEU A 369 -11.55 -22.62 21.18
C LEU A 369 -11.64 -21.58 22.28
N TYR A 370 -12.88 -21.17 22.59
CA TYR A 370 -13.17 -20.19 23.63
C TYR A 370 -13.84 -20.86 24.82
N GLY A 371 -13.40 -20.48 26.02
CA GLY A 371 -14.04 -20.92 27.26
C GLY A 371 -15.43 -20.29 27.44
N ARG A 372 -16.15 -20.75 28.47
CA ARG A 372 -17.44 -20.16 28.84
C ARG A 372 -17.24 -18.73 29.34
N GLU A 373 -17.98 -17.79 28.76
CA GLU A 373 -18.02 -16.38 29.14
C GLU A 373 -19.32 -16.08 29.89
N THR A 374 -19.49 -14.86 30.40
CA THR A 374 -20.70 -14.47 31.15
C THR A 374 -21.97 -14.53 30.30
N ASP A 375 -21.85 -14.28 29.00
CA ASP A 375 -22.93 -14.15 28.02
C ASP A 375 -22.84 -15.19 26.88
N ARG A 376 -21.80 -16.03 26.84
CA ARG A 376 -21.56 -17.01 25.77
C ARG A 376 -21.17 -18.39 26.31
N ALA A 377 -21.68 -19.44 25.67
CA ALA A 377 -21.26 -20.80 25.94
C ALA A 377 -19.78 -21.02 25.53
N ALA A 378 -19.18 -22.10 26.04
CA ALA A 378 -17.91 -22.56 25.49
C ALA A 378 -18.14 -23.01 24.04
N ARG A 379 -17.22 -22.68 23.14
CA ARG A 379 -17.46 -22.82 21.69
C ARG A 379 -16.18 -23.08 20.92
N VAL A 380 -16.36 -23.69 19.75
CA VAL A 380 -15.35 -23.84 18.70
C VAL A 380 -15.72 -22.92 17.56
N GLU A 381 -14.78 -22.10 17.12
CA GLU A 381 -14.92 -21.26 15.93
C GLU A 381 -13.83 -21.63 14.92
N VAL A 382 -14.21 -21.88 13.69
CA VAL A 382 -13.30 -22.11 12.56
C VAL A 382 -13.42 -20.92 11.62
N VAL A 383 -12.33 -20.20 11.42
CA VAL A 383 -12.28 -19.00 10.59
C VAL A 383 -11.31 -19.20 9.42
N GLY A 384 -11.45 -18.39 8.37
CA GLY A 384 -10.54 -18.47 7.22
C GLY A 384 -10.85 -19.61 6.25
N VAL A 385 -12.02 -20.23 6.33
CA VAL A 385 -12.40 -21.33 5.43
C VAL A 385 -12.96 -20.73 4.15
N SER A 386 -12.41 -21.09 2.99
CA SER A 386 -13.03 -20.71 1.71
C SER A 386 -14.29 -21.54 1.47
N ALA A 387 -15.26 -21.00 0.73
CA ALA A 387 -16.49 -21.74 0.41
C ALA A 387 -16.22 -23.09 -0.31
N GLN A 388 -15.12 -23.19 -1.06
CA GLN A 388 -14.71 -24.42 -1.74
C GLN A 388 -14.17 -25.48 -0.75
N SER A 389 -13.51 -25.04 0.32
CA SER A 389 -12.98 -25.93 1.36
C SER A 389 -13.97 -26.22 2.49
N GLU A 390 -15.15 -25.59 2.51
CA GLU A 390 -16.14 -25.75 3.58
C GLU A 390 -16.56 -27.22 3.78
N GLN A 391 -16.83 -27.94 2.69
CA GLN A 391 -17.23 -29.34 2.79
C GLN A 391 -16.12 -30.19 3.43
N LEU A 392 -14.88 -30.04 2.95
CA LEU A 392 -13.74 -30.76 3.51
C LEU A 392 -13.53 -30.41 4.99
N ALA A 393 -13.66 -29.13 5.34
CA ALA A 393 -13.54 -28.68 6.73
C ALA A 393 -14.59 -29.34 7.64
N ARG A 394 -15.86 -29.39 7.20
CA ARG A 394 -16.94 -30.06 7.93
C ARG A 394 -16.71 -31.56 8.10
N GLU A 395 -16.22 -32.22 7.06
CA GLU A 395 -15.88 -33.64 7.13
C GLU A 395 -14.80 -33.90 8.18
N GLN A 396 -13.72 -33.09 8.22
CA GLN A 396 -12.66 -33.24 9.21
C GLN A 396 -13.11 -32.89 10.64
N LEU A 397 -13.92 -31.84 10.79
CA LEU A 397 -14.52 -31.48 12.08
C LEU A 397 -15.44 -32.58 12.59
N GLY A 398 -16.24 -33.20 11.73
CA GLY A 398 -17.13 -34.32 12.10
C GLY A 398 -16.38 -35.59 12.51
N LEU A 399 -15.19 -35.83 11.96
CA LEU A 399 -14.33 -36.94 12.37
C LEU A 399 -13.69 -36.70 13.75
N ALA A 400 -13.21 -35.48 14.02
CA ALA A 400 -12.58 -35.15 15.29
C ALA A 400 -13.59 -34.87 16.42
N LEU A 401 -14.75 -34.30 16.09
CA LEU A 401 -15.79 -33.87 17.03
C LEU A 401 -17.16 -34.48 16.63
N PRO A 402 -17.32 -35.81 16.77
CA PRO A 402 -18.51 -36.50 16.32
C PRO A 402 -19.76 -36.04 17.07
N GLY A 403 -20.82 -35.74 16.32
CA GLY A 403 -22.12 -35.29 16.86
C GLY A 403 -22.22 -33.78 17.09
N LEU A 404 -21.16 -33.02 16.87
CA LEU A 404 -21.20 -31.56 16.94
C LEU A 404 -21.76 -30.97 15.64
N HIS A 405 -22.72 -30.05 15.77
CA HIS A 405 -23.32 -29.37 14.62
C HIS A 405 -22.72 -27.97 14.46
N PHE A 406 -22.08 -27.73 13.32
CA PHE A 406 -21.48 -26.44 12.99
C PHE A 406 -22.41 -25.59 12.14
N GLU A 407 -22.77 -24.41 12.65
CA GLU A 407 -23.44 -23.36 11.89
C GLU A 407 -22.45 -22.70 10.94
N SER A 408 -22.90 -22.38 9.71
CA SER A 408 -22.10 -21.64 8.72
C SER A 408 -22.55 -20.20 8.67
N GLU A 409 -21.60 -19.27 8.73
CA GLU A 409 -21.84 -17.85 8.48
C GLU A 409 -20.92 -17.36 7.37
N ARG A 410 -21.44 -16.46 6.52
CA ARG A 410 -20.62 -15.71 5.57
C ARG A 410 -19.84 -14.65 6.35
N GLU A 411 -18.52 -14.73 6.31
CA GLU A 411 -17.64 -13.76 6.96
C GLU A 411 -17.30 -12.60 6.02
N GLY A 412 -17.23 -12.87 4.71
CA GLY A 412 -16.86 -11.87 3.70
C GLY A 412 -16.42 -12.52 2.40
N THR A 413 -15.51 -11.86 1.70
CA THR A 413 -14.89 -12.36 0.46
C THR A 413 -13.37 -12.18 0.51
N LEU A 414 -12.64 -13.05 -0.16
CA LEU A 414 -11.19 -12.98 -0.31
C LEU A 414 -10.85 -12.82 -1.80
N PRO A 415 -9.97 -11.88 -2.19
CA PRO A 415 -9.49 -11.79 -3.56
C PRO A 415 -8.83 -13.10 -4.02
N LEU A 416 -8.99 -13.44 -5.29
CA LEU A 416 -8.47 -14.68 -5.88
C LEU A 416 -6.96 -14.91 -5.64
N HIS A 417 -6.14 -13.85 -5.60
CA HIS A 417 -4.70 -14.02 -5.37
C HIS A 417 -4.38 -14.66 -4.00
N TYR A 418 -5.26 -14.53 -3.00
CA TYR A 418 -5.07 -15.20 -1.70
C TYR A 418 -5.19 -16.73 -1.82
N GLU A 419 -6.07 -17.24 -2.69
CA GLU A 419 -6.21 -18.69 -2.93
C GLU A 419 -4.97 -19.29 -3.59
N ALA A 420 -4.19 -18.49 -4.32
CA ALA A 420 -2.92 -18.91 -4.90
C ALA A 420 -1.77 -18.96 -3.88
N MET A 421 -1.91 -18.27 -2.74
CA MET A 421 -0.88 -18.18 -1.69
C MET A 421 -0.99 -19.34 -0.71
N ILE A 422 -0.43 -20.48 -1.09
CA ILE A 422 -0.44 -21.72 -0.30
C ILE A 422 0.15 -21.49 1.10
N GLN A 423 -0.63 -21.82 2.13
CA GLN A 423 -0.20 -21.81 3.53
C GLN A 423 0.18 -23.23 3.96
N PRO A 424 1.47 -23.62 3.95
CA PRO A 424 1.87 -24.93 4.46
C PRO A 424 1.51 -25.03 5.95
N GLY A 425 0.92 -26.16 6.35
CA GLY A 425 0.46 -26.40 7.72
C GLY A 425 1.01 -27.69 8.31
N GLY A 426 1.08 -27.75 9.65
CA GLY A 426 1.47 -28.97 10.37
C GLY A 426 2.93 -29.42 10.18
N LEU A 427 3.79 -28.58 9.63
CA LEU A 427 5.22 -28.86 9.47
C LEU A 427 6.05 -28.23 10.58
N LYS A 428 7.02 -28.97 11.12
CA LYS A 428 8.02 -28.44 12.05
C LYS A 428 9.27 -28.04 11.28
N ILE A 429 9.34 -26.76 10.93
CA ILE A 429 10.47 -26.20 10.17
C ILE A 429 11.16 -25.15 11.05
N THR A 430 12.42 -25.39 11.39
CA THR A 430 13.22 -24.46 12.20
C THR A 430 14.16 -23.59 11.34
N ASP A 431 14.38 -23.99 10.09
CA ASP A 431 15.20 -23.27 9.12
C ASP A 431 14.32 -22.33 8.28
N SER A 432 14.49 -21.02 8.47
CA SER A 432 13.74 -20.00 7.74
C SER A 432 14.01 -20.03 6.24
N GLU A 433 15.23 -20.34 5.80
CA GLU A 433 15.56 -20.39 4.37
C GLU A 433 14.93 -21.60 3.70
N ALA A 434 14.85 -22.72 4.41
CA ALA A 434 14.12 -23.90 3.94
C ALA A 434 12.61 -23.62 3.82
N PHE A 435 12.04 -22.86 4.75
CA PHE A 435 10.63 -22.44 4.70
C PHE A 435 10.33 -21.52 3.50
N ASP A 436 11.17 -20.51 3.26
CA ASP A 436 11.01 -19.60 2.11
C ASP A 436 11.05 -20.36 0.78
N ARG A 437 12.01 -21.29 0.63
CA ARG A 437 12.11 -22.16 -0.56
C ARG A 437 10.87 -23.03 -0.74
N LEU A 438 10.38 -23.64 0.35
CA LEU A 438 9.14 -24.41 0.32
C LEU A 438 7.95 -23.57 -0.15
N GLN A 439 7.78 -22.36 0.36
CA GLN A 439 6.69 -21.48 -0.07
C GLN A 439 6.78 -21.14 -1.57
N GLN A 440 7.99 -20.93 -2.09
CA GLN A 440 8.20 -20.68 -3.52
C GLN A 440 7.88 -21.91 -4.37
N ASP A 441 8.31 -23.10 -3.94
CA ASP A 441 8.09 -24.36 -4.66
C ASP A 441 6.62 -24.78 -4.63
N LEU A 442 5.92 -24.58 -3.51
CA LEU A 442 4.48 -24.76 -3.39
C LEU A 442 3.71 -23.82 -4.31
N PHE A 443 4.11 -22.55 -4.39
CA PHE A 443 3.50 -21.61 -5.31
C PHE A 443 3.66 -22.09 -6.76
N LYS A 444 4.88 -22.41 -7.20
CA LYS A 444 5.15 -22.86 -8.58
C LYS A 444 4.40 -24.13 -8.95
N SER A 445 4.23 -25.05 -7.99
CA SER A 445 3.56 -26.34 -8.22
C SER A 445 2.04 -26.26 -8.19
N ARG A 446 1.45 -25.41 -7.32
CA ARG A 446 0.00 -25.43 -7.05
C ARG A 446 -0.76 -24.18 -7.50
N ALA A 447 -0.12 -23.03 -7.63
CA ALA A 447 -0.82 -21.76 -7.89
C ALA A 447 -1.60 -21.76 -9.20
N VAL A 448 -1.06 -22.35 -10.28
CA VAL A 448 -1.77 -22.47 -11.56
C VAL A 448 -3.06 -23.28 -11.41
N ALA A 449 -2.99 -24.42 -10.72
CA ALA A 449 -4.15 -25.27 -10.50
C ALA A 449 -5.21 -24.52 -9.66
N LYS A 450 -4.81 -23.91 -8.54
CA LYS A 450 -5.70 -23.08 -7.71
C LYS A 450 -6.38 -21.98 -8.53
N LEU A 451 -5.60 -21.12 -9.19
CA LEU A 451 -6.14 -20.01 -9.97
C LEU A 451 -7.05 -20.46 -11.12
N SER A 452 -6.79 -21.62 -11.73
CA SER A 452 -7.57 -22.11 -12.88
C SER A 452 -8.80 -22.92 -12.49
N GLU A 453 -8.80 -23.55 -11.32
CA GLU A 453 -9.87 -24.45 -10.84
C GLU A 453 -10.80 -23.80 -9.81
N THR A 454 -10.40 -22.66 -9.22
CA THR A 454 -11.27 -21.87 -8.35
C THR A 454 -12.45 -21.29 -9.14
N ALA A 455 -13.67 -21.62 -8.71
CA ALA A 455 -14.91 -21.06 -9.24
C ALA A 455 -15.08 -19.59 -8.84
N LEU A 456 -15.53 -18.75 -9.80
CA LEU A 456 -15.64 -17.30 -9.63
C LEU A 456 -16.99 -16.73 -10.07
N PRO A 457 -17.54 -15.72 -9.38
CA PRO A 457 -18.75 -15.01 -9.79
C PRO A 457 -18.66 -14.43 -11.21
N LEU A 458 -17.50 -13.88 -11.59
CA LEU A 458 -17.24 -13.34 -12.93
C LEU A 458 -17.54 -14.36 -14.05
N LEU A 459 -17.33 -15.65 -13.79
CA LEU A 459 -17.53 -16.73 -14.75
C LEU A 459 -18.85 -17.48 -14.50
N GLY A 460 -19.76 -16.94 -13.69
CA GLY A 460 -21.02 -17.58 -13.32
C GLY A 460 -20.80 -18.82 -12.47
N ASP A 461 -19.96 -18.69 -11.45
CA ASP A 461 -19.57 -19.75 -10.50
C ASP A 461 -18.92 -20.98 -11.17
N GLN A 462 -18.28 -20.77 -12.32
CA GLN A 462 -17.40 -21.72 -12.97
C GLN A 462 -15.93 -21.31 -12.79
N SER A 463 -15.03 -22.27 -12.92
CA SER A 463 -13.59 -22.01 -12.94
C SER A 463 -13.14 -21.54 -14.32
N LEU A 464 -11.92 -20.97 -14.41
CA LEU A 464 -11.31 -20.61 -15.70
C LEU A 464 -11.18 -21.84 -16.63
N LYS A 465 -10.84 -22.99 -16.04
CA LYS A 465 -10.71 -24.27 -16.73
C LYS A 465 -12.04 -24.78 -17.25
N ASP A 466 -13.11 -24.70 -16.46
CA ASP A 466 -14.43 -25.18 -16.86
C ASP A 466 -15.10 -24.26 -17.90
N ALA A 467 -14.79 -22.96 -17.84
CA ALA A 467 -15.26 -21.98 -18.82
C ALA A 467 -14.45 -21.99 -20.13
N ALA A 468 -13.37 -22.78 -20.21
CA ALA A 468 -12.56 -22.89 -21.42
C ALA A 468 -13.39 -23.42 -22.60
N GLY A 469 -13.32 -22.73 -23.74
CA GLY A 469 -14.13 -23.04 -24.93
C GLY A 469 -15.57 -22.49 -24.91
N ASP A 470 -16.03 -21.84 -23.83
CA ASP A 470 -17.30 -21.10 -23.83
C ASP A 470 -17.10 -19.69 -24.42
N ASP A 471 -17.47 -19.52 -25.70
CA ASP A 471 -17.38 -18.25 -26.41
C ASP A 471 -18.22 -17.14 -25.76
N SER A 472 -19.30 -17.48 -25.04
CA SER A 472 -20.10 -16.47 -24.33
C SER A 472 -19.36 -15.84 -23.14
N LYS A 473 -18.31 -16.51 -22.65
CA LYS A 473 -17.44 -16.07 -21.55
C LYS A 473 -16.07 -15.61 -22.01
N TRP A 474 -15.86 -15.44 -23.31
CA TRP A 474 -14.57 -15.06 -23.89
C TRP A 474 -14.00 -13.80 -23.24
N LEU A 475 -14.85 -12.77 -23.05
CA LEU A 475 -14.44 -11.48 -22.49
C LEU A 475 -14.12 -11.58 -20.99
N GLN A 476 -14.92 -12.32 -20.25
CA GLN A 476 -14.74 -12.55 -18.81
C GLN A 476 -13.46 -13.33 -18.54
N ARG A 477 -13.18 -14.38 -19.33
CA ARG A 477 -11.89 -15.11 -19.28
C ARG A 477 -10.72 -14.19 -19.61
N ALA A 478 -10.85 -13.37 -20.66
CA ALA A 478 -9.82 -12.39 -21.02
C ALA A 478 -9.55 -11.37 -19.91
N ALA A 479 -10.61 -10.86 -19.27
CA ALA A 479 -10.51 -9.91 -18.18
C ALA A 479 -9.89 -10.53 -16.92
N LEU A 480 -10.19 -11.80 -16.61
CA LEU A 480 -9.56 -12.52 -15.51
C LEU A 480 -8.04 -12.65 -15.72
N ILE A 481 -7.62 -13.05 -16.93
CA ILE A 481 -6.19 -13.10 -17.29
C ILE A 481 -5.55 -11.71 -17.14
N ARG A 482 -6.23 -10.67 -17.62
CA ARG A 482 -5.76 -9.29 -17.56
C ARG A 482 -5.64 -8.77 -16.12
N TYR A 483 -6.56 -9.16 -15.24
CA TYR A 483 -6.49 -8.89 -13.81
C TYR A 483 -5.26 -9.55 -13.17
N ILE A 484 -5.06 -10.86 -13.40
CA ILE A 484 -3.92 -11.63 -12.85
C ILE A 484 -2.58 -11.09 -13.36
N GLU A 485 -2.51 -10.66 -14.62
CA GLU A 485 -1.32 -10.02 -15.20
C GLU A 485 -0.88 -8.75 -14.44
N GLY A 486 -1.82 -8.05 -13.80
CA GLY A 486 -1.57 -6.88 -12.96
C GLY A 486 -1.23 -7.19 -11.50
N GLU A 487 -1.30 -8.44 -11.05
CA GLU A 487 -1.00 -8.86 -9.67
C GLU A 487 0.50 -9.14 -9.49
N ASP A 488 1.29 -8.11 -9.17
CA ASP A 488 2.75 -8.25 -9.05
C ASP A 488 3.15 -9.31 -8.01
N ALA A 489 2.40 -9.45 -6.92
CA ALA A 489 2.62 -10.49 -5.91
C ALA A 489 2.59 -11.93 -6.46
N LEU A 490 1.84 -12.18 -7.53
CA LEU A 490 1.79 -13.46 -8.24
C LEU A 490 2.85 -13.52 -9.34
N ILE A 491 2.92 -12.49 -10.17
CA ILE A 491 3.80 -12.42 -11.33
C ILE A 491 5.28 -12.45 -10.95
N ALA A 492 5.64 -11.85 -9.81
CA ALA A 492 7.00 -11.89 -9.27
C ALA A 492 7.43 -13.31 -8.85
N ARG A 493 6.51 -14.23 -8.59
CA ARG A 493 6.84 -15.61 -8.18
C ARG A 493 6.98 -16.56 -9.37
N ASP A 494 6.29 -16.27 -10.47
CA ASP A 494 6.36 -17.07 -11.70
C ASP A 494 6.06 -16.21 -12.95
N GLU A 495 7.12 -15.91 -13.73
CA GLU A 495 7.00 -15.05 -14.92
C GLU A 495 6.16 -15.65 -16.06
N ASN A 496 5.94 -16.97 -16.04
CA ASN A 496 5.18 -17.74 -17.05
C ASN A 496 3.77 -18.12 -16.55
N LEU A 497 3.35 -17.57 -15.41
CA LEU A 497 2.02 -17.82 -14.84
C LEU A 497 0.89 -17.50 -15.82
N VAL A 498 0.95 -16.32 -16.44
CA VAL A 498 -0.06 -15.83 -17.39
C VAL A 498 -0.16 -16.74 -18.61
N ASP A 499 0.96 -17.15 -19.19
CA ASP A 499 1.00 -17.98 -20.40
C ASP A 499 0.31 -19.34 -20.16
N ARG A 500 0.60 -19.98 -19.02
CA ARG A 500 -0.03 -21.25 -18.63
C ARG A 500 -1.53 -21.10 -18.35
N LEU A 501 -1.94 -20.00 -17.71
CA LEU A 501 -3.36 -19.72 -17.50
C LEU A 501 -4.08 -19.41 -18.81
N CYS A 502 -3.42 -18.78 -19.78
CA CYS A 502 -3.96 -18.57 -21.12
C CYS A 502 -4.21 -19.90 -21.83
N GLU A 503 -3.25 -20.83 -21.76
CA GLU A 503 -3.39 -22.18 -22.32
C GLU A 503 -4.58 -22.93 -21.70
N ILE A 504 -4.69 -22.95 -20.37
CA ILE A 504 -5.81 -23.63 -19.66
C ILE A 504 -7.15 -22.96 -19.97
N GLY A 505 -7.16 -21.64 -19.99
CA GLY A 505 -8.36 -20.85 -20.24
C GLY A 505 -8.76 -20.75 -21.71
N ASP A 506 -8.05 -21.40 -22.64
CA ASP A 506 -8.23 -21.29 -24.09
C ASP A 506 -8.27 -19.81 -24.55
N ARG A 507 -7.20 -19.09 -24.24
CA ARG A 507 -6.99 -17.68 -24.53
C ARG A 507 -5.68 -17.47 -25.29
N PRO A 508 -5.62 -16.53 -26.25
CA PRO A 508 -4.35 -16.09 -26.78
C PRO A 508 -3.55 -15.40 -25.67
N VAL A 509 -2.25 -15.66 -25.64
CA VAL A 509 -1.30 -14.94 -24.79
C VAL A 509 -1.35 -13.45 -25.16
N PRO A 510 -1.30 -12.53 -24.18
CA PRO A 510 -1.21 -11.10 -24.45
C PRO A 510 -0.06 -10.77 -25.41
N GLU A 511 -0.28 -9.76 -26.26
CA GLU A 511 0.72 -9.36 -27.26
C GLU A 511 1.97 -8.80 -26.59
N THR A 512 3.13 -9.30 -27.02
CA THR A 512 4.44 -8.80 -26.60
C THR A 512 4.72 -7.44 -27.22
N ILE A 513 5.17 -6.49 -26.41
CA ILE A 513 5.50 -5.12 -26.85
C ILE A 513 7.01 -5.02 -27.09
N THR A 514 7.41 -4.61 -28.29
CA THR A 514 8.81 -4.33 -28.63
C THR A 514 8.98 -2.83 -28.88
N PRO A 515 9.31 -2.03 -27.84
CA PRO A 515 9.40 -0.57 -27.99
C PRO A 515 10.58 -0.14 -28.85
N GLN A 516 10.45 1.01 -29.53
CA GLN A 516 11.54 1.63 -30.29
C GLN A 516 11.83 3.04 -29.79
N GLY A 517 13.10 3.36 -29.51
CA GLY A 517 13.51 4.69 -29.07
C GLY A 517 12.70 5.18 -27.86
N ASP A 518 12.09 6.37 -27.99
CA ASP A 518 11.37 7.05 -26.91
C ASP A 518 9.98 6.44 -26.62
N ASP A 519 9.52 5.43 -27.38
CA ASP A 519 8.23 4.77 -27.15
C ASP A 519 8.13 4.14 -25.75
N VAL A 520 9.27 3.76 -25.16
CA VAL A 520 9.38 3.13 -23.84
C VAL A 520 8.71 3.99 -22.75
N GLU A 521 8.82 5.32 -22.85
CA GLU A 521 8.28 6.24 -21.85
C GLU A 521 6.74 6.28 -21.88
N ASN A 522 6.15 6.09 -23.07
CA ASN A 522 4.71 6.18 -23.29
C ASN A 522 3.93 4.91 -22.95
N ILE A 523 4.61 3.78 -22.71
CA ILE A 523 3.93 2.52 -22.35
C ILE A 523 3.32 2.65 -20.95
N PRO A 524 2.02 2.44 -20.76
CA PRO A 524 1.37 2.56 -19.44
C PRO A 524 1.82 1.46 -18.48
N ALA A 525 1.72 1.72 -17.16
CA ALA A 525 2.24 0.80 -16.14
C ALA A 525 1.65 -0.62 -16.23
N TYR A 526 0.37 -0.75 -16.60
CA TYR A 526 -0.31 -2.03 -16.77
C TYR A 526 0.18 -2.86 -17.97
N ASP A 527 0.98 -2.29 -18.88
CA ASP A 527 1.56 -2.98 -20.03
C ASP A 527 3.06 -3.23 -19.90
N LEU A 528 3.71 -2.72 -18.85
CA LEU A 528 5.15 -2.85 -18.69
C LEU A 528 5.62 -4.31 -18.68
N ASN A 529 4.82 -5.22 -18.09
CA ASN A 529 5.13 -6.66 -18.04
C ASN A 529 5.03 -7.37 -19.40
N ARG A 530 4.49 -6.72 -20.43
CA ARG A 530 4.43 -7.21 -21.82
C ARG A 530 5.65 -6.81 -22.64
N ILE A 531 6.51 -5.93 -22.13
CA ILE A 531 7.70 -5.47 -22.85
C ILE A 531 8.71 -6.61 -23.00
N ASP A 532 9.19 -6.81 -24.23
CA ASP A 532 10.40 -7.57 -24.51
C ASP A 532 11.62 -6.65 -24.42
N PRO A 533 12.53 -6.84 -23.45
CA PRO A 533 13.74 -6.03 -23.35
C PRO A 533 14.79 -6.37 -24.42
N VAL A 534 14.58 -7.39 -25.26
CA VAL A 534 15.50 -7.72 -26.34
C VAL A 534 15.51 -6.60 -27.39
N GLY A 535 16.69 -6.06 -27.66
CA GLY A 535 16.88 -4.97 -28.63
C GLY A 535 16.70 -3.57 -28.06
N VAL A 536 16.29 -3.44 -26.79
CA VAL A 536 16.24 -2.15 -26.07
C VAL A 536 17.66 -1.70 -25.75
N ASP A 537 17.95 -0.41 -25.93
CA ASP A 537 19.26 0.18 -25.63
C ASP A 537 19.49 0.33 -24.11
N ILE A 538 20.72 0.66 -23.74
CA ILE A 538 21.18 0.70 -22.35
C ILE A 538 20.41 1.74 -21.53
N GLU A 539 20.17 2.93 -22.08
CA GLU A 539 19.52 4.03 -21.36
C GLU A 539 18.06 3.67 -21.07
N ASN A 540 17.37 3.14 -22.07
CA ASN A 540 16.01 2.65 -21.92
C ASN A 540 15.88 1.43 -21.00
N LEU A 541 16.88 0.53 -20.97
CA LEU A 541 16.90 -0.56 -19.98
C LEU A 541 17.04 -0.03 -18.56
N ILE A 542 17.90 0.97 -18.32
CA ILE A 542 18.04 1.62 -17.01
C ILE A 542 16.73 2.30 -16.63
N TYR A 543 16.12 3.03 -17.55
CA TYR A 543 14.81 3.66 -17.36
C TYR A 543 13.74 2.63 -16.98
N LEU A 544 13.65 1.50 -17.70
CA LEU A 544 12.70 0.42 -17.40
C LEU A 544 12.91 -0.16 -16.00
N ILE A 545 14.16 -0.37 -15.57
CA ILE A 545 14.46 -0.87 -14.22
C ILE A 545 14.00 0.13 -13.16
N GLN A 546 14.29 1.42 -13.35
CA GLN A 546 13.87 2.47 -12.41
C GLN A 546 12.34 2.62 -12.37
N ARG A 547 11.69 2.59 -13.54
CA ARG A 547 10.24 2.66 -13.66
C ARG A 547 9.58 1.45 -13.00
N ALA A 548 10.08 0.25 -13.24
CA ALA A 548 9.63 -0.98 -12.59
C ALA A 548 9.74 -0.89 -11.06
N GLN A 549 10.79 -0.26 -10.53
CA GLN A 549 10.95 -0.03 -9.09
C GLN A 549 9.94 0.99 -8.54
N GLN A 550 9.58 2.01 -9.34
CA GLN A 550 8.62 3.02 -8.92
C GLN A 550 7.20 2.49 -8.84
N VAL A 551 6.80 1.59 -9.75
CA VAL A 551 5.42 1.07 -9.85
C VAL A 551 5.25 -0.39 -9.43
N SER A 552 6.30 -1.01 -8.89
CA SER A 552 6.34 -2.43 -8.52
C SER A 552 5.87 -3.35 -9.65
N ALA A 553 6.66 -3.39 -10.73
CA ALA A 553 6.48 -4.31 -11.86
C ALA A 553 7.71 -5.23 -11.95
N ALA A 554 7.75 -6.25 -11.09
CA ALA A 554 8.92 -7.08 -10.86
C ALA A 554 9.38 -7.84 -12.12
N LYS A 555 8.44 -8.38 -12.91
CA LYS A 555 8.76 -9.19 -14.11
C LYS A 555 9.59 -8.41 -15.12
N ILE A 556 9.13 -7.23 -15.55
CA ILE A 556 9.90 -6.41 -16.49
C ILE A 556 11.22 -5.93 -15.89
N GLY A 557 11.23 -5.51 -14.62
CA GLY A 557 12.44 -5.02 -13.99
C GLY A 557 13.52 -6.10 -13.89
N ARG A 558 13.14 -7.35 -13.60
CA ARG A 558 14.07 -8.49 -13.62
C ARG A 558 14.55 -8.82 -15.02
N ARG A 559 13.65 -8.88 -16.01
CA ARG A 559 14.01 -9.16 -17.41
C ARG A 559 14.95 -8.08 -17.97
N ALA A 560 14.66 -6.81 -17.75
CA ALA A 560 15.51 -5.69 -18.13
C ALA A 560 16.87 -5.73 -17.39
N SER A 561 16.88 -6.06 -16.10
CA SER A 561 18.11 -6.20 -15.31
C SER A 561 19.00 -7.33 -15.84
N ARG A 562 18.46 -8.53 -16.06
CA ARG A 562 19.22 -9.66 -16.64
C ARG A 562 19.78 -9.28 -18.01
N ARG A 563 18.96 -8.64 -18.85
CA ARG A 563 19.39 -8.18 -20.17
C ARG A 563 20.55 -7.17 -20.08
N LEU A 564 20.47 -6.20 -19.18
CA LEU A 564 21.54 -5.22 -18.96
C LEU A 564 22.84 -5.88 -18.47
N LEU A 565 22.75 -6.92 -17.63
CA LEU A 565 23.91 -7.65 -17.13
C LEU A 565 24.62 -8.47 -18.22
N GLU A 566 23.87 -9.00 -19.20
CA GLU A 566 24.40 -9.73 -20.36
C GLU A 566 25.12 -8.82 -21.37
N MET A 567 24.84 -7.51 -21.37
CA MET A 567 25.44 -6.59 -22.33
C MET A 567 26.91 -6.27 -22.00
N ASP A 568 27.71 -6.12 -23.06
CA ASP A 568 29.06 -5.57 -22.97
C ASP A 568 28.98 -4.05 -22.82
N LEU A 569 29.10 -3.61 -21.57
CA LEU A 569 29.13 -2.20 -21.20
C LEU A 569 30.59 -1.71 -21.14
N SER A 570 30.83 -0.48 -21.59
CA SER A 570 32.14 0.15 -21.43
C SER A 570 32.47 0.29 -19.95
N GLU A 571 33.65 -0.19 -19.54
CA GLU A 571 34.16 -0.11 -18.16
C GLU A 571 34.57 1.33 -17.74
N GLN A 572 34.31 2.33 -18.59
CA GLN A 572 34.69 3.73 -18.41
C GLN A 572 33.51 4.64 -18.74
N GLY A 573 33.34 5.73 -17.96
CA GLY A 573 32.30 6.76 -18.17
C GLY A 573 31.04 6.59 -17.32
N GLU A 574 29.96 7.31 -17.69
CA GLU A 574 28.70 7.38 -16.94
C GLU A 574 27.97 6.03 -16.79
N LEU A 575 28.24 5.09 -17.71
CA LEU A 575 27.63 3.76 -17.73
C LEU A 575 28.33 2.73 -16.84
N ALA A 576 29.48 3.06 -16.20
CA ALA A 576 30.22 2.12 -15.36
C ALA A 576 29.36 1.57 -14.19
N GLY A 577 28.44 2.40 -13.66
CA GLY A 577 27.50 2.04 -12.61
C GLY A 577 26.19 1.39 -13.07
N ALA A 578 25.94 1.26 -14.38
CA ALA A 578 24.66 0.78 -14.91
C ALA A 578 24.32 -0.64 -14.41
N LYS A 579 25.29 -1.56 -14.39
CA LYS A 579 25.07 -2.92 -13.86
C LYS A 579 24.73 -2.94 -12.37
N LEU A 580 25.15 -1.94 -11.59
CA LEU A 580 24.77 -1.85 -10.17
C LEU A 580 23.30 -1.52 -9.98
N VAL A 581 22.68 -0.79 -10.93
CA VAL A 581 21.22 -0.57 -10.93
C VAL A 581 20.49 -1.89 -11.11
N ALA A 582 20.92 -2.71 -12.08
CA ALA A 582 20.36 -4.04 -12.30
C ALA A 582 20.53 -4.96 -11.07
N TYR A 583 21.74 -5.06 -10.52
CA TYR A 583 21.95 -5.87 -9.30
C TYR A 583 21.12 -5.39 -8.11
N SER A 584 21.01 -4.06 -7.91
CA SER A 584 20.21 -3.50 -6.83
C SER A 584 18.73 -3.86 -6.97
N PHE A 585 18.20 -3.83 -8.20
CA PHE A 585 16.83 -4.23 -8.47
C PHE A 585 16.63 -5.74 -8.24
N LEU A 586 17.52 -6.59 -8.76
CA LEU A 586 17.43 -8.05 -8.58
C LEU A 586 17.50 -8.44 -7.10
N MET A 587 18.38 -7.80 -6.33
CA MET A 587 18.47 -8.00 -4.89
C MET A 587 17.18 -7.59 -4.15
N GLN A 588 16.58 -6.44 -4.49
CA GLN A 588 15.36 -5.94 -3.82
C GLN A 588 14.11 -6.71 -4.24
N SER A 589 14.07 -7.19 -5.48
CA SER A 589 12.93 -7.93 -6.04
C SER A 589 13.06 -9.44 -5.88
N ALA A 590 14.13 -9.95 -5.27
CA ALA A 590 14.35 -11.38 -5.07
C ALA A 590 13.19 -12.02 -4.29
N THR A 591 12.86 -13.26 -4.64
CA THR A 591 11.73 -13.99 -3.99
C THR A 591 12.13 -14.75 -2.74
N ASN A 592 13.42 -14.92 -2.50
CA ASN A 592 13.98 -15.61 -1.34
C ASN A 592 15.34 -14.98 -0.96
N SER A 593 15.79 -15.27 0.26
CA SER A 593 17.03 -14.70 0.81
C SER A 593 18.30 -15.16 0.06
N GLU A 594 18.31 -16.39 -0.47
CA GLU A 594 19.45 -16.96 -1.21
C GLU A 594 19.72 -16.19 -2.51
N GLU A 595 18.70 -16.00 -3.34
CA GLU A 595 18.75 -15.20 -4.58
C GLU A 595 19.17 -13.75 -4.29
N ALA A 596 18.68 -13.15 -3.21
CA ALA A 596 19.06 -11.79 -2.82
C ALA A 596 20.57 -11.70 -2.48
N ILE A 597 21.08 -12.68 -1.74
CA ILE A 597 22.49 -12.76 -1.34
C ILE A 597 23.39 -13.04 -2.55
N GLU A 598 23.00 -13.93 -3.46
CA GLU A 598 23.75 -14.22 -4.69
C GLU A 598 23.92 -12.95 -5.55
N ASN A 599 22.83 -12.21 -5.77
CA ASN A 599 22.85 -10.95 -6.50
C ASN A 599 23.72 -9.89 -5.80
N LEU A 600 23.66 -9.82 -4.47
CA LEU A 600 24.50 -8.92 -3.68
C LEU A 600 25.99 -9.25 -3.82
N GLU A 601 26.38 -10.53 -3.72
CA GLU A 601 27.78 -10.94 -3.88
C GLU A 601 28.30 -10.63 -5.30
N ALA A 602 27.48 -10.89 -6.32
CA ALA A 602 27.79 -10.52 -7.70
C ALA A 602 27.96 -9.00 -7.86
N ALA A 603 27.12 -8.20 -7.20
CA ALA A 603 27.23 -6.75 -7.17
C ALA A 603 28.54 -6.28 -6.52
N LYS A 604 28.91 -6.86 -5.37
CA LYS A 604 30.16 -6.55 -4.66
C LYS A 604 31.38 -6.90 -5.51
N ALA A 605 31.38 -8.05 -6.17
CA ALA A 605 32.45 -8.46 -7.07
C ALA A 605 32.60 -7.50 -8.26
N TYR A 606 31.48 -7.09 -8.86
CA TYR A 606 31.46 -6.11 -9.95
C TYR A 606 31.97 -4.73 -9.49
N ALA A 607 31.47 -4.22 -8.36
CA ALA A 607 31.88 -2.94 -7.80
C ALA A 607 33.39 -2.90 -7.52
N LYS A 608 33.95 -3.97 -6.93
CA LYS A 608 35.40 -4.08 -6.69
C LYS A 608 36.20 -4.07 -7.99
N LYS A 609 35.76 -4.80 -9.02
CA LYS A 609 36.43 -4.81 -10.34
C LYS A 609 36.47 -3.42 -10.98
N GLN A 610 35.37 -2.66 -10.87
CA GLN A 610 35.23 -1.33 -11.45
C GLN A 610 35.69 -0.19 -10.53
N SER A 611 36.28 -0.51 -9.37
CA SER A 611 36.68 0.49 -8.34
C SER A 611 35.54 1.41 -7.89
N ILE A 612 34.31 0.90 -7.87
CA ILE A 612 33.12 1.58 -7.35
C ILE A 612 33.01 1.29 -5.84
N SER A 613 32.57 2.28 -5.05
CA SER A 613 32.37 2.12 -3.61
C SER A 613 31.36 1.01 -3.30
N THR A 614 31.73 0.11 -2.38
CA THR A 614 30.87 -0.98 -1.89
C THR A 614 30.02 -0.59 -0.69
N ALA A 615 30.11 0.65 -0.20
CA ALA A 615 29.46 1.10 1.04
C ALA A 615 27.94 0.85 1.04
N SER A 616 27.24 1.21 -0.05
CA SER A 616 25.80 1.02 -0.17
C SER A 616 25.39 -0.45 -0.23
N LEU A 617 26.21 -1.30 -0.87
CA LEU A 617 25.98 -2.74 -0.93
C LEU A 617 26.16 -3.39 0.44
N LEU A 618 27.19 -3.00 1.18
CA LEU A 618 27.40 -3.49 2.55
C LEU A 618 26.27 -3.06 3.50
N LEU A 619 25.78 -1.82 3.38
CA LEU A 619 24.61 -1.38 4.14
C LEU A 619 23.34 -2.17 3.79
N ALA A 620 23.17 -2.58 2.53
CA ALA A 620 22.07 -3.43 2.10
C ALA A 620 22.23 -4.89 2.55
N GLU A 621 23.45 -5.37 2.78
CA GLU A 621 23.74 -6.72 3.27
C GLU A 621 23.29 -6.95 4.71
N VAL A 622 23.46 -5.94 5.58
CA VAL A 622 23.10 -6.01 7.01
C VAL A 622 21.68 -6.55 7.25
N PRO A 623 20.61 -5.96 6.68
CA PRO A 623 19.25 -6.47 6.87
C PRO A 623 19.02 -7.84 6.23
N LEU A 624 19.70 -8.17 5.12
CA LEU A 624 19.57 -9.46 4.45
C LEU A 624 20.14 -10.59 5.30
N ARG A 625 21.33 -10.42 5.87
CA ARG A 625 21.96 -11.41 6.76
C ARG A 625 21.17 -11.62 8.04
N LEU A 626 20.59 -10.53 8.59
CA LEU A 626 19.75 -10.61 9.77
C LEU A 626 18.46 -11.42 9.49
N ARG A 627 17.80 -11.19 8.35
CA ARG A 627 16.61 -11.96 7.94
C ARG A 627 16.93 -13.44 7.67
N ALA A 628 18.08 -13.73 7.08
CA ALA A 628 18.57 -15.09 6.87
C ALA A 628 18.97 -15.82 8.17
N GLY A 629 19.02 -15.12 9.31
CA GLY A 629 19.47 -15.69 10.58
C GLY A 629 20.98 -15.97 10.65
N ASP A 630 21.77 -15.45 9.70
CA ASP A 630 23.21 -15.67 9.62
C ASP A 630 23.96 -14.68 10.52
N GLY A 631 23.97 -14.97 11.83
CA GLY A 631 24.58 -14.10 12.84
C GLY A 631 26.09 -13.88 12.66
N GLU A 632 26.81 -14.86 12.11
CA GLU A 632 28.25 -14.75 11.86
C GLU A 632 28.54 -13.79 10.71
N LYS A 633 27.90 -13.97 9.55
CA LYS A 633 28.09 -13.06 8.41
C LYS A 633 27.50 -11.68 8.67
N PHE A 634 26.45 -11.57 9.48
CA PHE A 634 25.97 -10.28 9.96
C PHE A 634 27.07 -9.52 10.71
N GLN A 635 27.74 -10.17 11.67
CA GLN A 635 28.83 -9.55 12.43
C GLN A 635 30.02 -9.21 11.54
N GLU A 636 30.39 -10.10 10.62
CA GLU A 636 31.47 -9.86 9.65
C GLU A 636 31.18 -8.63 8.77
N CYS A 637 29.94 -8.50 8.28
CA CYS A 637 29.51 -7.36 7.47
C CYS A 637 29.62 -6.04 8.25
N VAL A 638 29.11 -5.99 9.49
CA VAL A 638 29.20 -4.80 10.36
C VAL A 638 30.65 -4.42 10.64
N GLN A 639 31.51 -5.41 10.93
CA GLN A 639 32.95 -5.17 11.14
C GLN A 639 33.63 -4.65 9.88
N THR A 640 33.24 -5.16 8.71
CA THR A 640 33.76 -4.73 7.41
C THR A 640 33.41 -3.27 7.15
N ILE A 641 32.15 -2.86 7.40
CA ILE A 641 31.73 -1.46 7.29
C ILE A 641 32.54 -0.57 8.24
N ALA A 642 32.69 -0.97 9.51
CA ALA A 642 33.47 -0.20 10.47
C ALA A 642 34.96 -0.07 10.09
N ARG A 643 35.55 -1.13 9.51
CA ARG A 643 36.96 -1.15 9.09
C ARG A 643 37.20 -0.32 7.84
N GLU A 644 36.34 -0.44 6.83
CA GLU A 644 36.54 0.13 5.49
C GLU A 644 35.91 1.52 5.33
N HIS A 645 34.81 1.79 6.04
CA HIS A 645 34.03 3.03 5.96
C HIS A 645 33.85 3.74 7.32
N GLY A 646 34.57 3.34 8.36
CA GLY A 646 34.43 3.94 9.70
C GLY A 646 34.79 5.43 9.81
N GLN A 647 35.48 5.98 8.81
CA GLN A 647 35.79 7.42 8.72
C GLN A 647 34.72 8.21 7.95
N ASP A 648 33.72 7.54 7.36
CA ASP A 648 32.61 8.16 6.64
C ASP A 648 31.41 8.36 7.58
N PRO A 649 31.10 9.61 8.00
CA PRO A 649 30.03 9.87 8.94
C PRO A 649 28.64 9.53 8.39
N GLU A 650 28.44 9.57 7.07
CA GLU A 650 27.14 9.26 6.45
C GLU A 650 26.87 7.76 6.51
N VAL A 651 27.87 6.95 6.14
CA VAL A 651 27.77 5.48 6.16
C VAL A 651 27.55 4.98 7.59
N MET A 652 28.34 5.50 8.54
CA MET A 652 28.20 5.11 9.95
C MET A 652 26.88 5.59 10.57
N GLY A 653 26.38 6.77 10.17
CA GLY A 653 25.06 7.26 10.58
C GLY A 653 23.92 6.36 10.08
N ARG A 654 23.98 5.90 8.82
CA ARG A 654 22.99 4.95 8.27
C ARG A 654 23.08 3.58 8.93
N LEU A 655 24.29 3.07 9.19
CA LEU A 655 24.46 1.82 9.93
C LEU A 655 23.84 1.91 11.33
N GLN A 656 24.05 3.03 12.05
CA GLN A 656 23.44 3.26 13.36
C GLN A 656 21.91 3.27 13.28
N GLN A 657 21.34 3.96 12.29
CA GLN A 657 19.89 3.98 12.07
C GLN A 657 19.32 2.57 11.83
N LEU A 658 20.00 1.76 11.01
CA LEU A 658 19.59 0.37 10.75
C LEU A 658 19.63 -0.47 12.03
N LEU A 659 20.72 -0.40 12.80
CA LEU A 659 20.84 -1.15 14.05
C LEU A 659 19.79 -0.72 15.09
N MET A 660 19.45 0.57 15.13
CA MET A 660 18.39 1.10 15.99
C MET A 660 17.00 0.62 15.55
N GLN A 661 16.74 0.60 14.23
CA GLN A 661 15.50 0.09 13.66
C GLN A 661 15.28 -1.38 13.99
N PHE A 662 16.35 -2.19 14.03
CA PHE A 662 16.29 -3.58 14.46
C PHE A 662 16.30 -3.78 15.97
N GLY A 663 16.28 -2.70 16.77
CA GLY A 663 16.28 -2.77 18.23
C GLY A 663 17.56 -3.35 18.83
N LEU A 664 18.65 -3.41 18.06
CA LEU A 664 19.94 -3.92 18.53
C LEU A 664 20.69 -2.88 19.38
N ILE A 665 20.43 -1.59 19.10
CA ILE A 665 20.96 -0.46 19.85
C ILE A 665 19.85 0.55 20.18
N ARG A 666 20.05 1.29 21.26
CA ARG A 666 19.20 2.39 21.70
C ARG A 666 19.52 3.68 20.92
N PRO A 667 18.65 4.70 20.98
CA PRO A 667 18.91 6.03 20.39
C PRO A 667 20.18 6.71 20.92
N ASP A 668 20.65 6.33 22.11
CA ASP A 668 21.90 6.79 22.71
C ASP A 668 23.15 6.02 22.22
N GLY A 669 22.98 5.05 21.31
CA GLY A 669 24.04 4.21 20.76
C GLY A 669 24.46 3.04 21.63
N SER A 670 23.82 2.83 22.79
CA SER A 670 24.12 1.70 23.68
C SER A 670 23.39 0.42 23.25
N PRO A 671 24.00 -0.78 23.39
CA PRO A 671 23.34 -2.04 23.03
C PRO A 671 22.15 -2.35 23.93
N VAL A 672 21.08 -2.90 23.34
CA VAL A 672 19.90 -3.37 24.10
C VAL A 672 20.26 -4.69 24.77
N GLN A 673 20.33 -4.73 26.11
CA GLN A 673 20.45 -5.99 26.85
C GLN A 673 19.14 -6.77 26.76
N ALA A 674 19.19 -7.99 26.21
CA ALA A 674 18.08 -8.93 26.26
C ALA A 674 17.67 -9.22 27.72
N PRO A 675 16.37 -9.47 28.02
CA PRO A 675 15.94 -9.86 29.36
C PRO A 675 16.65 -11.16 29.76
N ARG A 676 17.33 -11.15 30.92
CA ARG A 676 18.00 -12.34 31.46
C ARG A 676 16.97 -13.39 31.87
N GLY A 677 16.60 -14.28 30.95
CA GLY A 677 16.08 -15.60 31.27
C GLY A 677 17.23 -16.51 31.70
N ALA A 678 17.14 -17.11 32.89
CA ALA A 678 18.22 -17.90 33.46
C ALA A 678 18.36 -19.26 32.76
N SER A 679 19.51 -19.50 32.09
CA SER A 679 20.15 -20.81 31.89
C SER A 679 21.54 -20.65 31.21
N PRO A 680 22.46 -21.63 31.36
CA PRO A 680 23.84 -21.34 31.77
C PRO A 680 24.86 -21.18 30.64
N GLN A 681 25.84 -20.31 30.92
CA GLN A 681 27.18 -20.19 30.34
C GLN A 681 27.44 -20.94 29.02
N ALA A 682 27.32 -20.19 27.91
CA ALA A 682 28.11 -20.40 26.72
C ALA A 682 29.16 -19.28 26.63
N ASP A 683 30.36 -19.66 26.22
CA ASP A 683 31.56 -18.85 26.17
C ASP A 683 31.43 -17.55 25.36
N SER A 684 32.23 -16.58 25.79
CA SER A 684 32.31 -15.20 25.33
C SER A 684 32.48 -15.04 23.80
N GLY A 685 31.40 -14.61 23.13
CA GLY A 685 31.46 -13.86 21.87
C GLY A 685 31.27 -12.37 22.17
N GLY A 686 32.33 -11.57 22.00
CA GLY A 686 32.31 -10.14 22.33
C GLY A 686 31.32 -9.36 21.46
N LEU A 687 30.27 -8.83 22.09
CA LEU A 687 29.37 -7.84 21.50
C LEU A 687 30.15 -6.54 21.24
N TRP A 688 30.14 -6.07 20.00
CA TRP A 688 30.81 -4.84 19.58
C TRP A 688 30.27 -3.61 20.32
N THR A 689 31.16 -2.75 20.83
CA THR A 689 30.82 -1.43 21.41
C THR A 689 31.50 -0.31 20.60
N PRO A 690 30.80 0.80 20.27
CA PRO A 690 31.43 1.92 19.61
C PRO A 690 32.29 2.70 20.63
N GLY A 691 33.62 2.66 20.48
CA GLY A 691 34.56 3.47 21.30
C GLY A 691 35.95 2.89 21.57
N GLY A 692 36.34 1.75 21.01
CA GLY A 692 37.61 1.07 21.33
C GLY A 692 38.85 1.61 20.60
N GLY A 693 39.28 2.83 20.90
CA GLY A 693 40.57 3.38 20.45
C GLY A 693 41.56 3.54 21.62
N ASN A 694 42.68 2.83 21.56
CA ASN A 694 43.86 2.89 22.44
C ASN A 694 43.66 2.63 23.94
N ALA A 695 44.02 1.43 24.36
CA ALA A 695 44.35 1.15 25.76
C ALA A 695 45.61 1.92 26.18
N PRO A 696 45.61 2.69 27.29
CA PRO A 696 46.83 3.04 27.98
C PRO A 696 47.25 1.88 28.90
N ALA A 697 48.56 1.64 28.93
CA ALA A 697 49.23 0.66 29.78
C ALA A 697 48.98 0.88 31.29
N PRO A 698 49.09 -0.16 32.14
CA PRO A 698 48.68 -0.09 33.53
C PRO A 698 49.73 0.64 34.37
N ALA A 699 49.29 1.64 35.15
CA ALA A 699 50.07 2.18 36.25
C ALA A 699 49.54 1.63 37.57
N ALA A 700 50.43 0.97 38.30
CA ALA A 700 50.22 0.42 39.62
C ALA A 700 50.23 1.50 40.71
N GLY A 701 49.44 1.27 41.77
CA GLY A 701 49.88 1.50 43.15
C GLY A 701 49.25 2.66 43.94
N ALA A 702 48.82 2.28 45.15
CA ALA A 702 48.82 3.03 46.40
C ALA A 702 47.60 3.90 46.80
N SER A 703 46.76 3.29 47.65
CA SER A 703 46.30 3.75 48.98
C SER A 703 45.88 5.21 49.20
N GLY A 704 44.64 5.36 49.68
CA GLY A 704 44.30 6.18 50.86
C GLY A 704 43.34 7.34 50.64
N GLY A 705 42.25 7.39 51.43
CA GLY A 705 41.57 8.66 51.75
C GLY A 705 40.03 8.65 51.72
N GLN A 706 39.44 8.37 52.89
CA GLN A 706 38.25 9.00 53.52
C GLN A 706 37.04 9.51 52.70
N ALA A 707 35.87 9.03 53.12
CA ALA A 707 34.48 9.47 52.86
C ALA A 707 34.11 10.81 53.57
N PRO A 708 32.85 11.33 53.53
CA PRO A 708 31.84 11.61 52.48
C PRO A 708 31.37 13.12 52.57
N PRO A 709 30.16 13.65 52.21
CA PRO A 709 28.79 13.17 52.49
C PRO A 709 27.74 13.28 51.34
N ALA A 710 26.58 12.70 51.66
CA ALA A 710 25.30 12.57 50.95
C ALA A 710 24.60 13.87 50.50
N ALA A 711 23.81 13.76 49.43
CA ALA A 711 22.40 14.17 49.38
C ALA A 711 21.70 13.61 48.12
N ALA A 712 20.57 12.91 48.33
CA ALA A 712 19.62 12.49 47.30
C ALA A 712 18.53 13.59 47.11
N PRO A 713 17.35 13.32 46.54
CA PRO A 713 17.02 13.15 45.11
C PRO A 713 15.95 14.19 44.67
N SER A 714 15.67 14.34 43.37
CA SER A 714 14.35 14.88 42.96
C SER A 714 13.84 14.28 41.66
N LYS A 715 12.63 13.72 41.78
CA LYS A 715 11.73 13.26 40.73
C LYS A 715 11.15 14.48 40.02
N LEU A 716 10.93 14.37 38.71
CA LEU A 716 9.84 15.09 38.04
C LEU A 716 9.25 14.21 36.93
N TRP A 717 7.93 14.10 37.00
CA TRP A 717 7.01 13.32 36.18
C TRP A 717 6.27 14.25 35.25
N VAL A 718 5.93 13.81 34.02
CA VAL A 718 4.76 14.28 33.25
C VAL A 718 4.37 13.24 32.17
N PRO A 719 3.12 13.24 31.62
CA PRO A 719 2.20 12.10 31.65
C PRO A 719 1.62 11.66 30.28
N GLY A 720 0.92 10.52 30.31
CA GLY A 720 -0.29 10.27 29.50
C GLY A 720 -0.11 9.34 28.30
N MET A 721 -0.59 8.10 28.43
CA MET A 721 -1.48 7.39 27.49
C MET A 721 -1.86 6.06 28.17
N ASP A 722 -3.04 6.08 28.80
CA ASP A 722 -3.99 4.97 28.76
C ASP A 722 -4.68 4.99 27.39
#